data_AF-R9PDP9-F1
#
_entry.id   AF-R9PDP9-F1
#
_cell.length_a   1.000
_cell.length_b   1.000
_cell.length_c   1.000
_cell.angle_alpha   90.00
_cell.angle_beta   90.00
_cell.angle_gamma   90.00
#
_symmetry.space_group_name_H-M   'P 1'
#
loop_
_entity.id
_entity.type
_entity.pdbx_description
1 polymer ?
#
loop_
_entity_poly.entity_id
_entity_poly.type
_entity_poly.pdbx_seq_one_letter_code
_entity_poly.pdbx_strand_id
1 'polypeptide(L)'
;MRLRSAIATLLTTAFSFSSVAHAWDWLPASDNNRTLVTDFAIKATPPAPDSDLQFTRSQLQVLQNTDFYLYNYISTGYNATKAQRAVIMLHGLGRDAWAYFDLTRESLLNATSRRVRGSHDPRLRFDEVVIMAPVFLNQEDAGCYPVDEQGRATSNALVWDTSSWAQGADSVFPDTISDASGSSFQPPGVSSFEALDAAVAWFSNKTIFPNMNTIIVAGHSLGAQMVQRYALIGAVPSATVPVHFVVANPGSYAYLSDWRPRSYDKCPDTFNNWKFGLNAYSQSYLSDFIADSLDTTNEVESVVQRYRRRIVSYLFGLADHGKGDTGCEALAQGTTHLGRGRNFVRHLSGLEGGFPAAHSVNYIANVSHDGLGMFQSKAGLERLFFINLNGTESPTAVGDDDQSARKWSAAKGRSWSAAERVTGKARGGVILLVVVLVRPEQHLSASFERHPWFVGDGHNRHSKDDTLVPYTSHASTAISARKYTMSNAQFRPPAPPTSSAGIRYQDTIGSLSRSEKTIQRILSQSTRIHVLRDKLEAERVQELELLAQQLGAQVTTTVGAANVIVTSLRAPKRILKWVEDGEVNVVPRGRDGEIRKEGAEGRLGDGVGRDWRRFVVSLDWLDAVRMAGTLVDPDLFAAVPLKEEREQAETSMTDMEAERKRKRSPSDSPLLPTTHDAAPPRIRHRKLSPSPSSSSSMLPNRPTPSSHYDPVYPPPDCPRWQNTRYACRRPSPLVSRNQPLISELETIRNERRLTGDTYSEMAYMRAVSALKAFPFPIPDPVLDPPEVFDSDLLELRLSEVEKLKGVGKKVFSLIKQFYASTSTKKGEARIVEAKVIHRDRAVYIMNAFTELYGIGPIGAREAYNSGARSFSDVLHRGKSLATHLSAKESVRILDDLRQPIGREECRSITEEIMRLVKAVLADDVEVKYEICGGYRRGKERTFDLDVIIGHGESPSRALHMRLLEEMKRKGLITHMVNVSTPAPSFLDDTTTKSEAVHIDIANIVVLPSPASTTHRPPVHRRVDLVFCPLRVYGATVVGWSGSLTFERDLRLWAKSKGYNFSFDGLTNLAEESLVETRDEKDVFDVLGLEWMPPEWRNCDA
;
A
#
# COMPACT_ATOMS: atom_id res chain seq x y z
N MET A 1 -47.11 11.52 20.56
CA MET A 1 -46.19 12.41 21.32
C MET A 1 -45.03 11.58 21.88
N ARG A 2 -43.84 11.60 21.25
CA ARG A 2 -42.57 11.11 21.84
C ARG A 2 -41.43 11.95 21.27
N LEU A 3 -40.73 12.71 22.12
CA LEU A 3 -39.77 13.73 21.68
C LEU A 3 -38.83 14.12 22.85
N ARG A 4 -37.49 14.08 22.62
CA ARG A 4 -36.39 14.64 23.46
C ARG A 4 -36.37 14.15 24.94
N SER A 5 -35.30 13.51 25.42
CA SER A 5 -33.97 14.13 25.54
C SER A 5 -32.85 13.10 25.68
N ALA A 6 -31.81 13.22 24.85
CA ALA A 6 -30.53 12.54 25.01
C ALA A 6 -29.43 13.33 24.28
N ILE A 7 -28.71 14.19 25.00
CA ILE A 7 -27.53 14.92 24.51
C ILE A 7 -26.49 14.88 25.63
N ALA A 8 -25.43 14.04 25.51
CA ALA A 8 -24.18 14.17 26.30
C ALA A 8 -23.03 13.17 25.95
N THR A 9 -22.98 12.53 24.78
CA THR A 9 -21.80 11.70 24.39
C THR A 9 -21.50 11.86 22.90
N LEU A 10 -20.77 12.93 22.56
CA LEU A 10 -20.42 13.30 21.18
C LEU A 10 -18.97 13.79 21.11
N LEU A 11 -18.05 12.94 21.59
CA LEU A 11 -16.59 13.10 21.55
C LEU A 11 -15.93 11.71 21.73
N THR A 12 -14.63 11.63 21.44
CA THR A 12 -13.75 10.45 21.66
C THR A 12 -14.12 9.11 21.00
N THR A 13 -14.08 9.04 19.67
CA THR A 13 -13.41 7.94 18.96
C THR A 13 -12.52 8.50 17.85
N ALA A 14 -11.24 8.72 18.17
CA ALA A 14 -10.27 9.28 17.23
C ALA A 14 -9.67 8.16 16.35
N PHE A 15 -10.34 7.83 15.24
CA PHE A 15 -9.85 6.84 14.28
C PHE A 15 -8.46 7.21 13.75
N SER A 16 -7.47 6.49 14.27
CA SER A 16 -6.07 6.68 13.93
C SER A 16 -5.76 5.89 12.67
N PHE A 17 -5.88 6.55 11.52
CA PHE A 17 -5.31 6.03 10.28
C PHE A 17 -3.78 6.04 10.37
N SER A 18 -3.24 4.93 10.87
CA SER A 18 -1.84 4.53 10.78
C SER A 18 -1.40 4.45 9.31
N SER A 19 -0.09 4.50 9.07
CA SER A 19 0.45 4.51 7.70
C SER A 19 0.69 3.10 7.15
N VAL A 20 -0.35 2.26 7.11
CA VAL A 20 -0.38 0.99 6.37
C VAL A 20 -1.76 0.83 5.73
N ALA A 21 -1.80 0.71 4.40
CA ALA A 21 -3.03 0.55 3.61
C ALA A 21 -2.65 0.15 2.16
N HIS A 22 -2.99 -1.03 1.63
CA HIS A 22 -3.53 -2.26 2.26
C HIS A 22 -2.87 -3.48 1.58
N ALA A 23 -2.96 -4.65 2.19
CA ALA A 23 -2.53 -5.92 1.62
C ALA A 23 -3.74 -6.86 1.38
N TRP A 24 -4.66 -6.40 0.53
CA TRP A 24 -5.81 -7.14 -0.01
C TRP A 24 -6.92 -7.43 1.03
N ASP A 25 -8.18 -7.49 0.58
CA ASP A 25 -9.36 -7.53 1.46
C ASP A 25 -9.62 -8.95 2.00
N TRP A 26 -8.84 -9.29 3.04
CA TRP A 26 -8.94 -10.49 3.89
C TRP A 26 -8.57 -11.84 3.23
N LEU A 27 -8.47 -12.87 4.07
CA LEU A 27 -7.89 -14.18 3.73
C LEU A 27 -8.53 -14.77 2.46
N PRO A 28 -7.77 -14.90 1.35
CA PRO A 28 -8.26 -15.60 0.17
C PRO A 28 -8.75 -17.01 0.53
N ALA A 29 -9.92 -17.37 0.02
CA ALA A 29 -10.49 -18.70 0.20
C ALA A 29 -9.60 -19.79 -0.43
N SER A 30 -9.94 -21.06 -0.16
CA SER A 30 -9.29 -22.21 -0.78
C SER A 30 -9.35 -22.14 -2.32
N ASP A 31 -8.23 -22.45 -2.96
CA ASP A 31 -8.09 -22.50 -4.42
C ASP A 31 -7.37 -23.78 -4.88
N ASN A 32 -7.20 -23.95 -6.19
CA ASN A 32 -6.56 -25.14 -6.80
C ASN A 32 -5.08 -25.35 -6.39
N ASN A 33 -4.47 -24.40 -5.68
CA ASN A 33 -3.06 -24.43 -5.24
C ASN A 33 -2.94 -24.54 -3.71
N ARG A 34 -3.79 -23.82 -2.97
CA ARG A 34 -3.79 -23.77 -1.49
C ARG A 34 -5.18 -23.93 -0.89
N THR A 35 -5.29 -24.72 0.16
CA THR A 35 -6.46 -24.81 1.03
C THR A 35 -6.25 -23.89 2.22
N LEU A 36 -7.23 -23.04 2.54
CA LEU A 36 -7.27 -22.32 3.82
C LEU A 36 -7.83 -23.26 4.88
N VAL A 37 -7.05 -23.48 5.94
CA VAL A 37 -7.39 -24.30 7.10
C VAL A 37 -7.64 -23.33 8.26
N THR A 38 -8.84 -23.37 8.83
CA THR A 38 -9.28 -22.49 9.93
C THR A 38 -9.53 -23.25 11.24
N ASP A 39 -9.25 -24.55 11.24
CA ASP A 39 -9.53 -25.53 12.29
C ASP A 39 -8.27 -26.30 12.75
N PHE A 40 -7.07 -25.83 12.40
CA PHE A 40 -5.81 -26.44 12.87
C PHE A 40 -5.66 -26.23 14.37
N ALA A 41 -6.03 -27.27 15.13
CA ALA A 41 -6.17 -27.22 16.57
C ALA A 41 -4.82 -27.19 17.32
N ILE A 42 -4.70 -26.21 18.21
CA ILE A 42 -3.64 -26.02 19.19
C ILE A 42 -4.26 -26.19 20.59
N LYS A 43 -3.53 -26.82 21.51
CA LYS A 43 -3.87 -26.83 22.93
C LYS A 43 -3.05 -25.78 23.66
N ALA A 44 -3.69 -24.97 24.50
CA ALA A 44 -2.99 -24.02 25.36
C ALA A 44 -2.30 -24.76 26.51
N THR A 45 -1.02 -24.46 26.76
CA THR A 45 -0.30 -25.03 27.91
C THR A 45 -0.84 -24.42 29.22
N PRO A 46 -1.21 -25.23 30.23
CA PRO A 46 -1.57 -24.71 31.54
C PRO A 46 -0.41 -23.95 32.18
N PRO A 47 -0.65 -22.82 32.89
CA PRO A 47 0.41 -22.12 33.61
C PRO A 47 1.14 -23.00 34.63
N ALA A 48 2.38 -22.64 34.93
CA ALA A 48 3.14 -23.31 35.98
C ALA A 48 2.44 -23.19 37.35
N PRO A 49 2.50 -24.20 38.25
CA PRO A 49 1.82 -24.17 39.55
C PRO A 49 2.20 -22.99 40.46
N ASP A 50 3.40 -22.46 40.21
CA ASP A 50 4.07 -21.35 40.86
C ASP A 50 3.76 -19.98 40.24
N SER A 51 2.88 -19.91 39.23
CA SER A 51 2.37 -18.66 38.65
C SER A 51 1.17 -18.07 39.41
N ASP A 52 0.93 -16.77 39.24
CA ASP A 52 -0.23 -16.07 39.81
C ASP A 52 -1.59 -16.52 39.23
N LEU A 53 -1.59 -17.24 38.09
CA LEU A 53 -2.78 -17.69 37.36
C LEU A 53 -3.25 -19.08 37.85
N GLN A 54 -3.87 -19.10 39.03
CA GLN A 54 -4.39 -20.32 39.66
C GLN A 54 -5.76 -20.74 39.10
N PHE A 55 -5.78 -21.77 38.24
CA PHE A 55 -7.02 -22.36 37.71
C PHE A 55 -7.60 -23.47 38.59
N THR A 56 -8.93 -23.52 38.70
CA THR A 56 -9.65 -24.62 39.36
C THR A 56 -9.60 -25.92 38.54
N ARG A 57 -9.88 -27.07 39.19
CA ARG A 57 -9.88 -28.38 38.52
C ARG A 57 -10.85 -28.46 37.32
N SER A 58 -12.00 -27.78 37.39
CA SER A 58 -12.95 -27.67 36.28
C SER A 58 -12.43 -26.80 35.15
N GLN A 59 -11.82 -25.65 35.45
CA GLN A 59 -11.19 -24.78 34.43
C GLN A 59 -10.03 -25.48 33.72
N LEU A 60 -9.18 -26.21 34.45
CA LEU A 60 -8.10 -27.02 33.87
C LEU A 60 -8.65 -28.13 32.95
N GLN A 61 -9.72 -28.82 33.35
CA GLN A 61 -10.38 -29.83 32.52
C GLN A 61 -11.01 -29.21 31.26
N VAL A 62 -11.53 -27.99 31.35
CA VAL A 62 -12.06 -27.26 30.19
C VAL A 62 -10.92 -26.84 29.26
N LEU A 63 -9.83 -26.25 29.77
CA LEU A 63 -8.65 -25.88 28.98
C LEU A 63 -8.05 -27.06 28.22
N GLN A 64 -7.96 -28.24 28.85
CA GLN A 64 -7.49 -29.47 28.19
C GLN A 64 -8.41 -29.92 27.04
N ASN A 65 -9.72 -29.69 27.17
CA ASN A 65 -10.72 -30.08 26.18
C ASN A 65 -10.92 -29.02 25.08
N THR A 66 -10.71 -27.74 25.36
CA THR A 66 -10.82 -26.63 24.40
C THR A 66 -9.77 -26.74 23.30
N ASP A 67 -10.17 -26.56 22.05
CA ASP A 67 -9.26 -26.33 20.92
C ASP A 67 -9.19 -24.84 20.61
N PHE A 68 -7.97 -24.36 20.33
CA PHE A 68 -7.69 -23.02 19.82
C PHE A 68 -7.15 -23.14 18.40
N TYR A 69 -7.52 -22.25 17.50
CA TYR A 69 -7.29 -22.46 16.07
C TYR A 69 -6.23 -21.52 15.50
N LEU A 70 -5.11 -22.10 15.08
CA LEU A 70 -4.18 -21.44 14.16
C LEU A 70 -4.79 -21.49 12.75
N TYR A 71 -4.83 -20.37 12.05
CA TYR A 71 -5.24 -20.36 10.65
C TYR A 71 -3.99 -20.59 9.78
N ASN A 72 -4.07 -21.39 8.72
CA ASN A 72 -2.94 -21.62 7.82
C ASN A 72 -3.39 -21.92 6.40
N TYR A 73 -2.56 -21.58 5.42
CA TYR A 73 -2.64 -22.19 4.08
C TYR A 73 -1.88 -23.51 4.05
N ILE A 74 -2.35 -24.48 3.27
CA ILE A 74 -1.63 -25.73 2.97
C ILE A 74 -1.84 -26.14 1.50
N SER A 75 -0.95 -26.93 0.90
CA SER A 75 -1.05 -27.30 -0.51
C SER A 75 -2.30 -28.14 -0.83
N THR A 76 -3.18 -27.65 -1.72
CA THR A 76 -4.45 -28.32 -2.05
C THR A 76 -4.21 -29.73 -2.59
N GLY A 77 -4.94 -30.72 -2.05
CA GLY A 77 -4.91 -32.10 -2.54
C GLY A 77 -3.58 -32.84 -2.33
N TYR A 78 -2.72 -32.39 -1.41
CA TYR A 78 -1.47 -33.08 -1.10
C TYR A 78 -1.73 -34.52 -0.61
N ASN A 79 -0.79 -35.43 -0.87
CA ASN A 79 -0.86 -36.80 -0.38
C ASN A 79 0.16 -37.03 0.73
N ALA A 80 -0.32 -37.15 1.98
CA ALA A 80 0.52 -37.31 3.16
C ALA A 80 1.45 -38.55 3.11
N THR A 81 1.06 -39.63 2.41
CA THR A 81 1.92 -40.82 2.27
C THR A 81 2.98 -40.67 1.17
N LYS A 82 2.84 -39.72 0.25
CA LYS A 82 3.90 -39.35 -0.71
C LYS A 82 4.84 -38.26 -0.19
N ALA A 83 4.36 -37.42 0.72
CA ALA A 83 5.09 -36.28 1.25
C ALA A 83 6.39 -36.72 1.94
N GLN A 84 7.51 -36.27 1.39
CA GLN A 84 8.86 -36.41 1.95
C GLN A 84 9.39 -35.11 2.52
N ARG A 85 8.76 -33.97 2.21
CA ARG A 85 9.17 -32.66 2.71
C ARG A 85 7.99 -31.79 3.09
N ALA A 86 8.09 -31.15 4.26
CA ALA A 86 7.26 -30.03 4.65
C ALA A 86 8.03 -28.72 4.49
N VAL A 87 7.39 -27.66 4.00
CA VAL A 87 7.92 -26.29 3.99
C VAL A 87 6.92 -25.38 4.68
N ILE A 88 7.18 -25.07 5.95
CA ILE A 88 6.46 -24.09 6.76
C ILE A 88 7.06 -22.71 6.45
N MET A 89 6.35 -21.89 5.67
CA MET A 89 6.81 -20.55 5.27
C MET A 89 6.11 -19.45 6.07
N LEU A 90 6.90 -18.63 6.77
CA LEU A 90 6.42 -17.56 7.65
C LEU A 90 6.44 -16.20 6.95
N HIS A 91 5.33 -15.47 7.02
CA HIS A 91 5.10 -14.22 6.30
C HIS A 91 5.87 -13.01 6.83
N GLY A 92 5.87 -11.93 6.04
CA GLY A 92 6.47 -10.67 6.41
C GLY A 92 5.62 -9.86 7.39
N LEU A 93 5.99 -8.58 7.54
CA LEU A 93 5.22 -7.58 8.28
C LEU A 93 3.82 -7.33 7.66
N GLY A 94 3.62 -7.69 6.40
CA GLY A 94 2.36 -7.51 5.66
C GLY A 94 1.25 -8.52 6.02
N ARG A 95 1.53 -9.53 6.87
CA ARG A 95 0.60 -10.62 7.25
C ARG A 95 0.04 -11.40 6.05
N ASP A 96 0.85 -11.43 5.00
CA ASP A 96 0.58 -11.91 3.66
C ASP A 96 0.91 -13.40 3.48
N ALA A 97 0.41 -14.26 4.39
CA ALA A 97 0.64 -15.71 4.42
C ALA A 97 0.39 -16.39 3.06
N TRP A 98 -0.69 -16.02 2.38
CA TRP A 98 -1.07 -16.54 1.07
C TRP A 98 -0.04 -16.19 -0.03
N ALA A 99 0.55 -15.00 0.01
CA ALA A 99 1.58 -14.59 -0.95
C ALA A 99 2.92 -15.29 -0.66
N TYR A 100 3.20 -15.54 0.61
CA TYR A 100 4.35 -16.34 1.06
C TYR A 100 4.21 -17.83 0.70
N PHE A 101 2.98 -18.36 0.68
CA PHE A 101 2.69 -19.65 0.07
C PHE A 101 2.98 -19.64 -1.44
N ASP A 102 2.46 -18.66 -2.19
CA ASP A 102 2.58 -18.60 -3.65
C ASP A 102 4.03 -18.52 -4.12
N LEU A 103 4.84 -17.62 -3.53
CA LEU A 103 6.26 -17.51 -3.87
C LEU A 103 7.07 -18.77 -3.53
N THR A 104 6.63 -19.55 -2.54
CA THR A 104 7.21 -20.86 -2.21
C THR A 104 6.83 -21.89 -3.27
N ARG A 105 5.58 -21.87 -3.72
CA ARG A 105 5.08 -22.76 -4.78
C ARG A 105 5.70 -22.47 -6.14
N GLU A 106 5.89 -21.21 -6.51
CA GLU A 106 6.66 -20.83 -7.70
C GLU A 106 8.13 -21.31 -7.60
N SER A 107 8.73 -21.17 -6.43
CA SER A 107 10.10 -21.67 -6.19
C SER A 107 10.15 -23.21 -6.33
N LEU A 108 9.14 -23.94 -5.88
CA LEU A 108 9.01 -25.39 -6.07
C LEU A 108 8.79 -25.77 -7.56
N LEU A 109 8.01 -25.00 -8.32
CA LEU A 109 7.88 -25.16 -9.77
C LEU A 109 9.23 -24.94 -10.47
N ASN A 110 9.98 -23.90 -10.11
CA ASN A 110 11.32 -23.64 -10.63
C ASN A 110 12.27 -24.81 -10.33
N ALA A 111 12.31 -25.30 -9.09
CA ALA A 111 13.12 -26.44 -8.68
C ALA A 111 12.80 -27.72 -9.48
N THR A 112 11.51 -28.04 -9.63
CA THR A 112 11.04 -29.29 -10.28
C THR A 112 11.01 -29.23 -11.81
N SER A 113 11.03 -28.04 -12.42
CA SER A 113 11.07 -27.84 -13.88
C SER A 113 12.38 -28.29 -14.54
N ARG A 114 13.46 -28.40 -13.76
CA ARG A 114 14.83 -28.61 -14.24
C ARG A 114 15.04 -30.04 -14.73
N ARG A 115 14.89 -30.24 -16.05
CA ARG A 115 15.30 -31.47 -16.74
C ARG A 115 16.83 -31.63 -16.69
N VAL A 116 17.34 -32.26 -15.63
CA VAL A 116 18.72 -32.76 -15.58
C VAL A 116 18.89 -33.79 -16.70
N ARG A 117 19.70 -33.47 -17.72
CA ARG A 117 20.04 -34.39 -18.80
C ARG A 117 21.21 -35.29 -18.37
N GLY A 118 20.89 -36.39 -17.70
CA GLY A 118 21.80 -37.53 -17.55
C GLY A 118 22.68 -37.51 -16.30
N SER A 119 22.13 -37.98 -15.19
CA SER A 119 22.86 -38.58 -14.06
C SER A 119 21.93 -39.57 -13.34
N HIS A 120 22.44 -40.36 -12.39
CA HIS A 120 21.62 -41.16 -11.47
C HIS A 120 21.22 -40.35 -10.21
N ASP A 121 21.14 -39.02 -10.31
CA ASP A 121 20.82 -38.19 -9.15
C ASP A 121 19.37 -38.36 -8.67
N PRO A 122 19.12 -38.31 -7.36
CA PRO A 122 17.79 -38.27 -6.78
C PRO A 122 17.05 -37.02 -7.26
N ARG A 123 15.86 -37.21 -7.82
CA ARG A 123 15.07 -36.14 -8.44
C ARG A 123 13.89 -35.73 -7.55
N LEU A 124 13.93 -34.51 -7.03
CA LEU A 124 12.79 -33.82 -6.44
C LEU A 124 11.53 -33.89 -7.35
N ARG A 125 10.41 -34.36 -6.81
CA ARG A 125 9.08 -34.23 -7.44
C ARG A 125 8.22 -33.20 -6.72
N PHE A 126 7.26 -32.66 -7.47
CA PHE A 126 6.29 -31.71 -6.95
C PHE A 126 5.32 -32.35 -5.93
N ASP A 127 4.91 -33.60 -6.19
CA ASP A 127 3.97 -34.35 -5.34
C ASP A 127 4.61 -35.04 -4.12
N GLU A 128 5.86 -34.69 -3.81
CA GLU A 128 6.61 -35.12 -2.61
C GLU A 128 6.83 -33.97 -1.61
N VAL A 129 6.42 -32.74 -1.94
CA VAL A 129 6.57 -31.55 -1.10
C VAL A 129 5.20 -31.00 -0.71
N VAL A 130 5.02 -30.70 0.57
CA VAL A 130 3.85 -30.01 1.12
C VAL A 130 4.29 -28.64 1.63
N ILE A 131 3.67 -27.57 1.12
CA ILE A 131 3.88 -26.22 1.63
C ILE A 131 2.75 -25.92 2.63
N MET A 132 3.10 -25.32 3.77
CA MET A 132 2.18 -24.70 4.72
C MET A 132 2.61 -23.25 4.94
N ALA A 133 1.67 -22.32 5.05
CA ALA A 133 1.94 -20.94 5.46
C ALA A 133 0.99 -20.54 6.60
N PRO A 134 1.45 -20.58 7.86
CA PRO A 134 0.68 -20.11 9.01
C PRO A 134 0.29 -18.64 8.89
N VAL A 135 -0.89 -18.29 9.38
CA VAL A 135 -1.42 -16.93 9.46
C VAL A 135 -1.34 -16.48 10.92
N PHE A 136 -0.37 -15.64 11.25
CA PHE A 136 -0.30 -15.01 12.56
C PHE A 136 -1.16 -13.73 12.57
N LEU A 137 -2.48 -13.95 12.73
CA LEU A 137 -3.50 -12.92 12.85
C LEU A 137 -3.17 -11.95 13.98
N ASN A 138 -3.50 -10.67 13.80
CA ASN A 138 -3.45 -9.67 14.87
C ASN A 138 -4.78 -8.90 14.99
N GLN A 139 -4.87 -8.02 15.99
CA GLN A 139 -6.07 -7.20 16.27
C GLN A 139 -6.45 -6.21 15.14
N GLU A 140 -5.59 -5.96 14.16
CA GLU A 140 -5.94 -5.18 12.95
C GLU A 140 -6.65 -6.04 11.90
N ASP A 141 -6.60 -7.38 12.00
CA ASP A 141 -7.18 -8.34 11.06
C ASP A 141 -8.62 -8.74 11.42
N ALA A 142 -9.29 -7.94 12.26
CA ALA A 142 -10.68 -8.13 12.66
C ALA A 142 -11.61 -8.18 11.44
N GLY A 143 -12.22 -9.34 11.20
CA GLY A 143 -12.95 -9.68 9.97
C GLY A 143 -12.40 -10.93 9.25
N CYS A 144 -11.12 -11.26 9.44
CA CYS A 144 -10.56 -12.58 9.09
C CYS A 144 -11.00 -13.70 10.05
N TYR A 145 -11.60 -13.33 11.18
CA TYR A 145 -12.14 -14.22 12.21
C TYR A 145 -13.44 -13.60 12.79
N PRO A 146 -14.41 -14.39 13.29
CA PRO A 146 -15.64 -13.90 13.91
C PRO A 146 -15.38 -12.94 15.08
N VAL A 147 -16.10 -11.80 15.12
CA VAL A 147 -16.00 -10.77 16.16
C VAL A 147 -17.37 -10.25 16.63
N ASP A 148 -17.42 -9.70 17.84
CA ASP A 148 -18.60 -9.02 18.41
C ASP A 148 -18.74 -7.56 17.94
N GLU A 149 -19.81 -6.88 18.36
CA GLU A 149 -20.06 -5.46 18.09
C GLU A 149 -18.96 -4.51 18.64
N GLN A 150 -18.07 -5.01 19.50
CA GLN A 150 -16.95 -4.28 20.08
C GLN A 150 -15.60 -4.65 19.42
N GLY A 151 -15.59 -5.58 18.45
CA GLY A 151 -14.41 -6.03 17.72
C GLY A 151 -13.57 -7.11 18.41
N ARG A 152 -14.09 -7.74 19.48
CA ARG A 152 -13.42 -8.86 20.17
C ARG A 152 -13.75 -10.18 19.50
N ALA A 153 -12.81 -11.13 19.48
CA ALA A 153 -13.05 -12.42 18.85
C ALA A 153 -14.19 -13.21 19.53
N THR A 154 -15.12 -13.74 18.75
CA THR A 154 -16.21 -14.63 19.22
C THR A 154 -15.96 -16.10 18.85
N SER A 155 -14.73 -16.43 18.48
CA SER A 155 -14.27 -17.78 18.13
C SER A 155 -12.92 -18.04 18.81
N ASN A 156 -12.51 -19.30 18.90
CA ASN A 156 -11.22 -19.68 19.47
C ASN A 156 -10.04 -19.47 18.50
N ALA A 157 -10.18 -18.62 17.48
CA ALA A 157 -9.09 -18.27 16.58
C ALA A 157 -7.98 -17.56 17.35
N LEU A 158 -6.73 -17.96 17.11
CA LEU A 158 -5.57 -17.37 17.76
C LEU A 158 -5.20 -16.04 17.10
N VAL A 159 -5.18 -14.98 17.90
CA VAL A 159 -4.87 -13.62 17.46
C VAL A 159 -3.89 -12.98 18.44
N TRP A 160 -2.84 -12.33 17.94
CA TRP A 160 -1.76 -11.73 18.73
C TRP A 160 -1.85 -10.19 18.78
N ASP A 161 -1.17 -9.58 19.74
CA ASP A 161 -0.92 -8.14 19.70
C ASP A 161 -0.01 -7.78 18.51
N THR A 162 -0.39 -6.75 17.75
CA THR A 162 0.39 -6.10 16.66
C THR A 162 1.36 -7.00 15.87
N SER A 163 2.61 -7.13 16.31
CA SER A 163 3.63 -7.99 15.70
C SER A 163 4.38 -8.84 16.73
N SER A 164 3.78 -9.04 17.91
CA SER A 164 4.34 -9.79 19.03
C SER A 164 4.46 -11.30 18.72
N TRP A 165 3.66 -11.81 17.77
CA TRP A 165 3.84 -13.16 17.23
C TRP A 165 5.27 -13.41 16.73
N ALA A 166 5.96 -12.39 16.16
CA ALA A 166 7.31 -12.54 15.63
C ALA A 166 8.42 -12.62 16.70
N GLN A 167 8.08 -12.59 17.98
CA GLN A 167 8.97 -12.73 19.13
C GLN A 167 8.58 -13.87 20.10
N GLY A 168 7.63 -14.74 19.71
CA GLY A 168 7.16 -15.85 20.56
C GLY A 168 6.15 -15.44 21.64
N ALA A 169 5.43 -14.34 21.43
CA ALA A 169 4.45 -13.85 22.39
C ALA A 169 3.15 -14.66 22.38
N ASP A 170 2.37 -14.45 23.44
CA ASP A 170 1.11 -15.14 23.72
C ASP A 170 -0.07 -14.44 23.01
N SER A 171 -1.08 -15.21 22.63
CA SER A 171 -2.28 -14.68 21.96
C SER A 171 -3.14 -13.85 22.92
N VAL A 172 -3.73 -12.77 22.39
CA VAL A 172 -4.65 -11.88 23.11
C VAL A 172 -6.12 -12.27 22.91
N PHE A 173 -6.41 -13.12 21.91
CA PHE A 173 -7.71 -13.77 21.75
C PHE A 173 -7.56 -15.30 21.60
N PRO A 174 -8.62 -16.07 21.96
CA PRO A 174 -9.83 -15.63 22.66
C PRO A 174 -9.54 -15.13 24.08
N ASP A 175 -10.13 -14.01 24.49
CA ASP A 175 -9.90 -13.41 25.82
C ASP A 175 -10.72 -14.10 26.93
N THR A 176 -11.69 -14.93 26.54
CA THR A 176 -12.69 -15.55 27.39
C THR A 176 -13.09 -16.91 26.81
N ILE A 177 -13.17 -17.94 27.64
CA ILE A 177 -13.83 -19.22 27.34
C ILE A 177 -14.84 -19.56 28.44
N SER A 178 -15.79 -20.45 28.18
CA SER A 178 -16.81 -20.84 29.16
C SER A 178 -16.61 -22.27 29.66
N ASP A 179 -16.78 -22.48 30.97
CA ASP A 179 -16.69 -23.79 31.59
C ASP A 179 -17.94 -24.65 31.41
N ALA A 180 -17.91 -25.90 31.89
CA ALA A 180 -19.02 -26.84 31.79
C ALA A 180 -20.29 -26.45 32.59
N SER A 181 -20.24 -25.37 33.38
CA SER A 181 -21.42 -24.75 34.03
C SER A 181 -21.96 -23.52 33.29
N GLY A 182 -21.29 -23.09 32.22
CA GLY A 182 -21.56 -21.83 31.53
C GLY A 182 -20.87 -20.62 32.18
N SER A 183 -19.95 -20.84 33.13
CA SER A 183 -19.20 -19.75 33.79
C SER A 183 -18.00 -19.35 32.95
N SER A 184 -17.93 -18.08 32.56
CA SER A 184 -16.85 -17.56 31.72
C SER A 184 -15.57 -17.25 32.51
N PHE A 185 -14.41 -17.57 31.95
CA PHE A 185 -13.09 -17.27 32.51
C PHE A 185 -12.06 -16.99 31.42
N GLN A 186 -11.00 -16.25 31.74
CA GLN A 186 -9.91 -15.96 30.82
C GLN A 186 -8.97 -17.17 30.69
N PRO A 187 -8.69 -17.69 29.48
CA PRO A 187 -7.68 -18.72 29.26
C PRO A 187 -6.26 -18.14 29.36
N PRO A 188 -5.21 -18.97 29.54
CA PRO A 188 -3.85 -18.57 29.19
C PRO A 188 -3.78 -18.33 27.67
N GLY A 189 -3.07 -17.28 27.25
CA GLY A 189 -2.80 -17.02 25.83
C GLY A 189 -1.86 -18.09 25.25
N VAL A 190 -2.05 -18.46 23.99
CA VAL A 190 -1.22 -19.45 23.30
C VAL A 190 -0.04 -18.74 22.63
N SER A 191 1.18 -19.20 22.88
CA SER A 191 2.36 -18.62 22.25
C SER A 191 2.39 -18.91 20.75
N SER A 192 2.82 -17.92 19.97
CA SER A 192 3.13 -18.11 18.56
C SER A 192 4.24 -19.13 18.31
N PHE A 193 5.02 -19.52 19.33
CA PHE A 193 5.96 -20.63 19.25
C PHE A 193 5.32 -22.00 19.55
N GLU A 194 4.30 -22.09 20.41
CA GLU A 194 3.49 -23.31 20.57
C GLU A 194 2.71 -23.63 19.29
N ALA A 195 2.23 -22.58 18.60
CA ALA A 195 1.61 -22.69 17.29
C ALA A 195 2.57 -23.27 16.22
N LEU A 196 3.86 -22.90 16.26
CA LEU A 196 4.88 -23.53 15.42
C LEU A 196 5.29 -24.92 15.90
N ASP A 197 5.29 -25.18 17.21
CA ASP A 197 5.57 -26.50 17.77
C ASP A 197 4.52 -27.52 17.30
N ALA A 198 3.23 -27.17 17.37
CA ALA A 198 2.14 -28.01 16.86
C ALA A 198 2.27 -28.31 15.36
N ALA A 199 2.63 -27.30 14.54
CA ALA A 199 2.87 -27.50 13.11
C ALA A 199 4.06 -28.46 12.85
N VAL A 200 5.14 -28.35 13.63
CA VAL A 200 6.29 -29.27 13.56
C VAL A 200 5.91 -30.68 14.02
N ALA A 201 5.18 -30.83 15.13
CA ALA A 201 4.68 -32.12 15.63
C ALA A 201 3.76 -32.82 14.64
N TRP A 202 2.92 -32.05 13.94
CA TRP A 202 1.98 -32.60 12.96
C TRP A 202 2.70 -33.15 11.72
N PHE A 203 3.66 -32.40 11.17
CA PHE A 203 4.49 -32.89 10.06
C PHE A 203 5.48 -33.98 10.44
N SER A 204 5.94 -34.03 11.70
CA SER A 204 6.86 -35.07 12.19
C SER A 204 6.15 -36.40 12.51
N ASN A 205 4.82 -36.38 12.66
CA ASN A 205 4.01 -37.55 12.98
C ASN A 205 4.02 -38.58 11.84
N LYS A 206 4.89 -39.59 11.97
CA LYS A 206 5.05 -40.72 11.04
C LYS A 206 3.79 -41.57 10.80
N THR A 207 2.75 -41.44 11.62
CA THR A 207 1.44 -42.09 11.36
C THR A 207 0.65 -41.33 10.28
N ILE A 208 0.83 -40.01 10.20
CA ILE A 208 0.20 -39.13 9.20
C ILE A 208 1.10 -39.04 7.96
N PHE A 209 2.39 -38.76 8.16
CA PHE A 209 3.39 -38.55 7.12
C PHE A 209 4.52 -39.61 7.20
N PRO A 210 4.28 -40.88 6.85
CA PRO A 210 5.24 -41.96 7.04
C PRO A 210 6.60 -41.70 6.36
N ASN A 211 6.56 -41.13 5.15
CA ASN A 211 7.74 -40.85 4.34
C ASN A 211 8.39 -39.48 4.60
N MET A 212 7.97 -38.71 5.61
CA MET A 212 8.52 -37.38 5.88
C MET A 212 10.02 -37.46 6.24
N ASN A 213 10.87 -36.84 5.42
CA ASN A 213 12.32 -36.87 5.52
C ASN A 213 12.92 -35.53 5.96
N THR A 214 12.21 -34.41 5.82
CA THR A 214 12.70 -33.09 6.25
C THR A 214 11.55 -32.11 6.49
N ILE A 215 11.62 -31.34 7.58
CA ILE A 215 10.77 -30.17 7.80
C ILE A 215 11.63 -28.91 7.62
N ILE A 216 11.21 -28.01 6.74
CA ILE A 216 11.81 -26.69 6.58
C ILE A 216 10.93 -25.66 7.28
N VAL A 217 11.52 -24.85 8.17
CA VAL A 217 10.89 -23.66 8.75
C VAL A 217 11.58 -22.43 8.16
N ALA A 218 10.94 -21.79 7.20
CA ALA A 218 11.51 -20.70 6.39
C ALA A 218 10.76 -19.38 6.62
N GLY A 219 11.45 -18.26 6.42
CA GLY A 219 10.80 -16.95 6.46
C GLY A 219 11.66 -15.87 5.82
N HIS A 220 11.01 -14.79 5.39
CA HIS A 220 11.66 -13.57 4.91
C HIS A 220 11.20 -12.35 5.74
N SER A 221 12.02 -11.32 5.85
CA SER A 221 11.69 -10.06 6.56
C SER A 221 11.31 -10.29 8.04
N LEU A 222 10.09 -9.94 8.48
CA LEU A 222 9.63 -10.18 9.86
C LEU A 222 9.57 -11.68 10.20
N GLY A 223 9.03 -12.51 9.30
CA GLY A 223 9.00 -13.96 9.45
C GLY A 223 10.39 -14.56 9.63
N ALA A 224 11.42 -14.03 8.95
CA ALA A 224 12.80 -14.46 9.16
C ALA A 224 13.31 -14.16 10.59
N GLN A 225 12.84 -13.09 11.24
CA GLN A 225 13.16 -12.84 12.65
C GLN A 225 12.48 -13.88 13.55
N MET A 226 11.23 -14.24 13.24
CA MET A 226 10.50 -15.29 13.96
C MET A 226 11.21 -16.64 13.83
N VAL A 227 11.59 -17.04 12.61
CA VAL A 227 12.40 -18.25 12.38
C VAL A 227 13.69 -18.23 13.19
N GLN A 228 14.41 -17.11 13.22
CA GLN A 228 15.67 -16.99 13.97
C GLN A 228 15.47 -17.14 15.49
N ARG A 229 14.40 -16.58 16.04
CA ARG A 229 14.06 -16.65 17.48
C ARG A 229 13.47 -18.00 17.88
N TYR A 230 12.65 -18.61 17.04
CA TYR A 230 12.11 -19.96 17.25
C TYR A 230 13.22 -21.02 17.15
N ALA A 231 14.12 -20.90 16.18
CA ALA A 231 15.32 -21.73 16.10
C ALA A 231 16.18 -21.62 17.38
N LEU A 232 16.23 -20.43 17.99
CA LEU A 232 17.00 -20.14 19.20
C LEU A 232 16.42 -20.81 20.46
N ILE A 233 15.12 -20.65 20.77
CA ILE A 233 14.56 -21.13 22.04
C ILE A 233 13.56 -22.30 21.93
N GLY A 234 12.90 -22.48 20.78
CA GLY A 234 11.71 -23.33 20.64
C GLY A 234 11.91 -24.80 20.98
N ALA A 235 10.84 -25.51 21.36
CA ALA A 235 10.85 -26.95 21.57
C ALA A 235 11.09 -27.69 20.24
N VAL A 236 10.40 -27.31 19.17
CA VAL A 236 10.55 -27.92 17.83
C VAL A 236 10.29 -29.44 17.90
N PRO A 237 9.09 -29.91 18.35
CA PRO A 237 8.79 -31.31 18.71
C PRO A 237 8.73 -32.26 17.50
N SER A 238 9.91 -32.57 16.96
CA SER A 238 10.05 -33.38 15.74
C SER A 238 10.45 -34.83 16.01
N ALA A 239 11.43 -35.05 16.91
CA ALA A 239 11.97 -36.32 17.42
C ALA A 239 12.49 -37.38 16.40
N THR A 240 11.90 -37.48 15.21
CA THR A 240 12.16 -38.51 14.18
C THR A 240 12.45 -37.92 12.80
N VAL A 241 12.25 -36.60 12.61
CA VAL A 241 12.51 -35.89 11.34
C VAL A 241 13.45 -34.69 11.57
N PRO A 242 14.50 -34.49 10.75
CA PRO A 242 15.33 -33.27 10.80
C PRO A 242 14.54 -31.99 10.51
N VAL A 243 14.83 -30.93 11.26
CA VAL A 243 14.23 -29.59 11.08
C VAL A 243 15.31 -28.58 10.71
N HIS A 244 15.12 -27.90 9.58
CA HIS A 244 16.04 -26.89 9.05
C HIS A 244 15.40 -25.50 9.10
N PHE A 245 16.17 -24.51 9.55
CA PHE A 245 15.71 -23.13 9.67
C PHE A 245 16.31 -22.25 8.56
N VAL A 246 15.46 -21.53 7.81
CA VAL A 246 15.90 -20.68 6.69
C VAL A 246 15.55 -19.22 6.96
N VAL A 247 16.57 -18.40 7.18
CA VAL A 247 16.46 -17.02 7.68
C VAL A 247 16.87 -16.04 6.56
N ALA A 248 15.90 -15.47 5.85
CA ALA A 248 16.15 -14.56 4.72
C ALA A 248 15.92 -13.08 5.06
N ASN A 249 16.94 -12.24 4.94
CA ASN A 249 16.87 -10.78 5.16
C ASN A 249 16.07 -10.31 6.41
N PRO A 250 16.32 -10.83 7.63
CA PRO A 250 15.55 -10.43 8.80
C PRO A 250 15.78 -8.97 9.21
N GLY A 251 14.72 -8.34 9.73
CA GLY A 251 14.76 -6.96 10.23
C GLY A 251 15.71 -6.76 11.43
N SER A 252 15.72 -7.69 12.37
CA SER A 252 16.58 -7.69 13.57
C SER A 252 16.78 -9.14 14.06
N TYR A 253 17.77 -9.35 14.94
CA TYR A 253 18.16 -10.66 15.48
C TYR A 253 18.12 -10.66 17.01
N ALA A 254 17.89 -11.83 17.62
CA ALA A 254 18.29 -12.07 19.01
C ALA A 254 19.77 -12.45 19.06
N TYR A 255 20.61 -11.58 19.64
CA TYR A 255 22.03 -11.81 19.85
C TYR A 255 22.29 -12.71 21.06
N LEU A 256 23.38 -13.49 20.99
CA LEU A 256 23.75 -14.50 22.01
C LEU A 256 24.72 -13.96 23.08
N SER A 257 25.01 -12.66 23.04
CA SER A 257 25.73 -11.92 24.08
C SER A 257 25.47 -10.43 23.88
N ASP A 258 25.94 -9.62 24.82
CA ASP A 258 25.83 -8.16 24.85
C ASP A 258 26.65 -7.46 23.76
N TRP A 259 27.43 -8.17 22.96
CA TRP A 259 28.21 -7.56 21.88
C TRP A 259 27.30 -6.90 20.84
N ARG A 260 27.55 -5.63 20.52
CA ARG A 260 26.90 -4.91 19.42
C ARG A 260 27.95 -4.22 18.53
N PRO A 261 27.78 -4.20 17.20
CA PRO A 261 28.69 -3.55 16.26
C PRO A 261 28.60 -2.01 16.24
N ARG A 262 27.62 -1.41 16.91
CA ARG A 262 27.39 0.04 16.99
C ARG A 262 26.89 0.40 18.40
N SER A 263 27.06 1.67 18.80
CA SER A 263 26.65 2.11 20.14
C SER A 263 25.14 1.95 20.37
N TYR A 264 24.80 1.69 21.63
CA TYR A 264 23.46 1.46 22.14
C TYR A 264 23.14 2.42 23.29
N ASP A 265 23.84 3.56 23.38
CA ASP A 265 23.76 4.54 24.48
C ASP A 265 22.39 5.22 24.61
N LYS A 266 21.47 4.98 23.66
CA LYS A 266 20.07 5.44 23.69
C LYS A 266 19.07 4.34 24.10
N CYS A 267 19.57 3.15 24.41
CA CYS A 267 18.86 1.96 24.86
C CYS A 267 19.75 1.08 25.77
N PRO A 268 20.53 1.64 26.72
CA PRO A 268 21.49 0.87 27.52
C PRO A 268 20.82 -0.23 28.36
N ASP A 269 19.57 -0.02 28.76
CA ASP A 269 18.79 -0.95 29.59
C ASP A 269 17.89 -1.90 28.76
N THR A 270 17.87 -1.77 27.43
CA THR A 270 16.96 -2.53 26.55
C THR A 270 17.61 -3.22 25.35
N PHE A 271 18.83 -2.84 24.94
CA PHE A 271 19.50 -3.39 23.75
C PHE A 271 19.72 -4.92 23.76
N ASN A 272 19.73 -5.54 24.95
CA ASN A 272 19.90 -6.97 25.15
C ASN A 272 18.62 -7.70 25.62
N ASN A 273 17.50 -6.98 25.74
CA ASN A 273 16.24 -7.60 26.16
C ASN A 273 15.69 -8.51 25.05
N TRP A 274 14.77 -9.41 25.43
CA TRP A 274 14.24 -10.44 24.56
C TRP A 274 13.77 -9.90 23.20
N LYS A 275 13.97 -10.73 22.16
CA LYS A 275 13.91 -10.44 20.71
C LYS A 275 15.14 -9.71 20.12
N PHE A 276 15.94 -9.04 20.95
CA PHE A 276 17.20 -8.39 20.56
C PHE A 276 18.44 -9.01 21.21
N GLY A 277 18.30 -9.55 22.43
CA GLY A 277 19.27 -10.39 23.12
C GLY A 277 18.57 -11.47 23.95
N LEU A 278 19.21 -11.91 25.02
CA LEU A 278 18.73 -12.99 25.91
C LEU A 278 18.19 -12.49 27.27
N ASN A 279 18.35 -11.21 27.61
CA ASN A 279 17.90 -10.68 28.91
C ASN A 279 16.37 -10.47 28.93
N ALA A 280 15.78 -10.38 30.13
CA ALA A 280 14.38 -10.03 30.33
C ALA A 280 13.38 -10.86 29.49
N TYR A 281 13.62 -12.17 29.40
CA TYR A 281 12.63 -13.11 28.85
C TYR A 281 11.34 -13.04 29.68
N SER A 282 10.23 -12.84 28.98
CA SER A 282 8.97 -12.34 29.58
C SER A 282 7.72 -12.86 28.87
N GLN A 283 7.88 -13.88 28.02
CA GLN A 283 6.75 -14.61 27.40
C GLN A 283 6.50 -15.87 28.26
N SER A 284 5.27 -16.38 28.33
CA SER A 284 5.01 -17.58 29.14
C SER A 284 5.65 -18.85 28.56
N TYR A 285 5.83 -18.87 27.23
CA TYR A 285 6.39 -19.98 26.48
C TYR A 285 7.69 -20.54 27.06
N LEU A 286 7.60 -21.75 27.63
CA LEU A 286 8.73 -22.45 28.27
C LEU A 286 9.48 -21.59 29.31
N SER A 287 8.84 -20.58 29.92
CA SER A 287 9.47 -19.51 30.72
C SER A 287 10.55 -20.02 31.66
N ASP A 288 10.21 -21.05 32.43
CA ASP A 288 11.03 -21.64 33.47
C ASP A 288 12.24 -22.38 32.86
N PHE A 289 12.02 -23.19 31.81
CA PHE A 289 13.07 -23.90 31.10
C PHE A 289 14.00 -22.96 30.32
N ILE A 290 13.49 -21.83 29.83
CA ILE A 290 14.30 -20.78 29.20
C ILE A 290 15.11 -20.03 30.26
N ALA A 291 14.55 -19.71 31.43
CA ALA A 291 15.31 -19.15 32.54
C ALA A 291 16.41 -20.12 33.01
N ASP A 292 16.08 -21.39 33.23
CA ASP A 292 17.03 -22.42 33.65
C ASP A 292 18.15 -22.66 32.62
N SER A 293 17.86 -22.53 31.32
CA SER A 293 18.83 -22.64 30.22
C SER A 293 19.52 -21.32 29.83
N LEU A 294 19.30 -20.26 30.60
CA LEU A 294 20.06 -19.01 30.57
C LEU A 294 20.97 -18.85 31.81
N ASP A 295 20.62 -19.48 32.94
CA ASP A 295 21.51 -19.58 34.10
C ASP A 295 22.65 -20.58 33.86
N THR A 296 23.89 -20.08 33.86
CA THR A 296 25.10 -20.89 33.66
C THR A 296 25.46 -21.82 34.83
N THR A 297 24.71 -21.78 35.94
CA THR A 297 24.92 -22.64 37.13
C THR A 297 24.06 -23.90 37.15
N ASN A 298 23.05 -24.00 36.27
CA ASN A 298 22.14 -25.14 36.17
C ASN A 298 22.70 -26.28 35.29
N GLU A 299 22.21 -27.51 35.52
CA GLU A 299 22.51 -28.69 34.68
C GLU A 299 21.69 -28.74 33.35
N VAL A 300 20.98 -27.68 33.00
CA VAL A 300 20.13 -27.61 31.80
C VAL A 300 20.93 -27.17 30.58
N GLU A 301 20.64 -27.70 29.39
CA GLU A 301 21.38 -27.31 28.19
C GLU A 301 21.11 -25.85 27.80
N SER A 302 22.17 -25.04 27.84
CA SER A 302 22.12 -23.62 27.46
C SER A 302 21.47 -23.39 26.09
N VAL A 303 20.59 -22.39 26.02
CA VAL A 303 19.99 -21.84 24.78
C VAL A 303 21.02 -21.68 23.66
N VAL A 304 22.23 -21.21 24.01
CA VAL A 304 23.33 -20.99 23.06
C VAL A 304 23.80 -22.32 22.44
N GLN A 305 23.92 -23.40 23.21
CA GLN A 305 24.38 -24.69 22.70
C GLN A 305 23.30 -25.40 21.87
N ARG A 306 22.01 -25.32 22.29
CA ARG A 306 20.88 -25.80 21.47
C ARG A 306 20.88 -25.15 20.10
N TYR A 307 20.99 -23.82 20.04
CA TYR A 307 21.04 -23.07 18.79
C TYR A 307 22.27 -23.38 17.92
N ARG A 308 23.44 -23.60 18.53
CA ARG A 308 24.68 -23.96 17.80
C ARG A 308 24.62 -25.34 17.12
N ARG A 309 23.77 -26.26 17.59
CA ARG A 309 23.57 -27.59 16.99
C ARG A 309 22.45 -27.64 15.95
N ARG A 310 21.48 -26.73 16.01
CA ARG A 310 20.37 -26.65 15.05
C ARG A 310 20.86 -26.20 13.67
N ILE A 311 20.26 -26.73 12.61
CA ILE A 311 20.67 -26.45 11.23
C ILE A 311 20.03 -25.13 10.77
N VAL A 312 20.84 -24.06 10.69
CA VAL A 312 20.36 -22.70 10.37
C VAL A 312 21.06 -22.16 9.13
N SER A 313 20.28 -21.82 8.10
CA SER A 313 20.76 -21.28 6.82
C SER A 313 20.35 -19.81 6.66
N TYR A 314 21.33 -18.92 6.73
CA TYR A 314 21.12 -17.48 6.53
C TYR A 314 21.24 -17.11 5.05
N LEU A 315 20.22 -16.46 4.50
CA LEU A 315 20.21 -15.94 3.14
C LEU A 315 20.23 -14.41 3.19
N PHE A 316 21.20 -13.76 2.52
CA PHE A 316 21.31 -12.30 2.46
C PHE A 316 21.37 -11.76 1.03
N GLY A 317 20.41 -10.92 0.66
CA GLY A 317 20.41 -10.17 -0.60
C GLY A 317 21.52 -9.12 -0.60
N LEU A 318 22.44 -9.19 -1.57
CA LEU A 318 23.57 -8.25 -1.66
C LEU A 318 23.14 -6.82 -2.03
N ALA A 319 21.93 -6.62 -2.55
CA ALA A 319 21.33 -5.31 -2.76
C ALA A 319 20.33 -4.92 -1.65
N ASP A 320 20.18 -5.71 -0.58
CA ASP A 320 19.26 -5.38 0.51
C ASP A 320 19.88 -4.37 1.48
N HIS A 321 19.74 -3.10 1.09
CA HIS A 321 20.10 -1.94 1.88
C HIS A 321 18.87 -1.33 2.59
N GLY A 322 17.77 -2.09 2.71
CA GLY A 322 16.58 -1.69 3.45
C GLY A 322 16.88 -1.48 4.94
N LYS A 323 16.27 -0.46 5.56
CA LYS A 323 16.56 -0.06 6.94
C LYS A 323 16.09 -1.07 8.00
N GLY A 324 15.03 -1.83 7.68
CA GLY A 324 14.38 -2.74 8.61
C GLY A 324 13.81 -2.05 9.85
N ASP A 325 13.89 -2.74 10.98
CA ASP A 325 13.50 -2.26 12.31
C ASP A 325 14.35 -1.03 12.71
N THR A 326 13.71 0.13 12.91
CA THR A 326 14.41 1.38 13.28
C THR A 326 14.48 1.63 14.80
N GLY A 327 14.17 0.64 15.64
CA GLY A 327 14.43 0.69 17.08
C GLY A 327 15.90 0.89 17.42
N CYS A 328 16.22 1.38 18.62
CA CYS A 328 17.61 1.65 19.02
C CYS A 328 18.41 0.34 19.12
N GLU A 329 17.80 -0.65 19.74
CA GLU A 329 18.28 -2.01 19.99
C GLU A 329 18.64 -2.70 18.67
N ALA A 330 17.80 -2.51 17.64
CA ALA A 330 18.03 -2.99 16.29
C ALA A 330 19.08 -2.16 15.54
N LEU A 331 19.09 -0.82 15.70
CA LEU A 331 20.09 0.06 15.11
C LEU A 331 21.51 -0.16 15.68
N ALA A 332 21.62 -0.67 16.90
CA ALA A 332 22.88 -1.14 17.48
C ALA A 332 23.46 -2.34 16.70
N GLN A 333 22.61 -3.18 16.09
CA GLN A 333 23.00 -4.32 15.24
C GLN A 333 23.43 -3.89 13.83
N GLY A 334 22.98 -2.73 13.34
CA GLY A 334 23.29 -2.21 12.01
C GLY A 334 22.23 -1.26 11.46
N THR A 335 22.52 -0.59 10.34
CA THR A 335 21.63 0.38 9.68
C THR A 335 20.84 -0.17 8.49
N THR A 336 21.14 -1.40 8.04
CA THR A 336 20.47 -2.08 6.92
C THR A 336 20.36 -3.58 7.17
N HIS A 337 19.45 -4.28 6.48
CA HIS A 337 19.29 -5.74 6.57
C HIS A 337 20.60 -6.51 6.28
N LEU A 338 21.25 -6.25 5.13
CA LEU A 338 22.55 -6.85 4.81
C LEU A 338 23.63 -6.50 5.84
N GLY A 339 23.61 -5.26 6.37
CA GLY A 339 24.51 -4.83 7.44
C GLY A 339 24.32 -5.64 8.71
N ARG A 340 23.07 -5.82 9.15
CA ARG A 340 22.70 -6.62 10.34
C ARG A 340 23.05 -8.09 10.16
N GLY A 341 22.78 -8.68 9.00
CA GLY A 341 23.15 -10.07 8.71
C GLY A 341 24.65 -10.31 8.73
N ARG A 342 25.44 -9.44 8.09
CA ARG A 342 26.91 -9.50 8.14
C ARG A 342 27.45 -9.31 9.57
N ASN A 343 26.83 -8.44 10.36
CA ASN A 343 27.21 -8.24 11.76
C ASN A 343 26.79 -9.39 12.68
N PHE A 344 25.64 -10.02 12.44
CA PHE A 344 25.21 -11.19 13.20
C PHE A 344 26.05 -12.43 12.88
N VAL A 345 26.45 -12.61 11.62
CA VAL A 345 27.47 -13.63 11.27
C VAL A 345 28.80 -13.32 11.97
N ARG A 346 29.25 -12.06 12.01
CA ARG A 346 30.46 -11.67 12.76
C ARG A 346 30.32 -11.94 14.26
N HIS A 347 29.14 -11.70 14.85
CA HIS A 347 28.82 -12.04 16.24
C HIS A 347 28.99 -13.55 16.46
N LEU A 348 28.31 -14.40 15.67
CA LEU A 348 28.41 -15.85 15.76
C LEU A 348 29.85 -16.37 15.56
N SER A 349 30.62 -15.76 14.65
CA SER A 349 32.04 -16.08 14.45
C SER A 349 32.95 -15.67 15.62
N GLY A 350 32.52 -14.73 16.46
CA GLY A 350 33.27 -14.22 17.61
C GLY A 350 32.93 -14.89 18.95
N LEU A 351 31.98 -15.82 18.97
CA LEU A 351 31.65 -16.63 20.15
C LEU A 351 32.67 -17.76 20.37
N GLU A 352 32.66 -18.32 21.57
CA GLU A 352 33.43 -19.53 21.88
C GLU A 352 33.04 -20.70 20.94
N GLY A 353 34.05 -21.43 20.47
CA GLY A 353 33.89 -22.42 19.41
C GLY A 353 33.62 -21.85 18.00
N GLY A 354 33.70 -20.53 17.81
CA GLY A 354 33.57 -19.87 16.51
C GLY A 354 32.19 -20.01 15.85
N PHE A 355 32.13 -19.77 14.54
CA PHE A 355 30.87 -19.88 13.77
C PHE A 355 30.33 -21.33 13.83
N PRO A 356 29.02 -21.56 14.08
CA PRO A 356 28.52 -22.90 14.35
C PRO A 356 28.60 -23.81 13.11
N ALA A 357 29.08 -25.04 13.27
CA ALA A 357 29.29 -25.97 12.15
C ALA A 357 27.99 -26.43 11.46
N ALA A 358 26.86 -26.41 12.17
CA ALA A 358 25.52 -26.68 11.62
C ALA A 358 24.90 -25.45 10.92
N HIS A 359 25.53 -24.27 11.01
CA HIS A 359 25.02 -23.04 10.40
C HIS A 359 25.67 -22.80 9.04
N SER A 360 25.02 -22.02 8.18
CA SER A 360 25.59 -21.65 6.88
C SER A 360 25.08 -20.30 6.38
N VAL A 361 25.86 -19.64 5.53
CA VAL A 361 25.57 -18.28 5.03
C VAL A 361 25.65 -18.27 3.50
N ASN A 362 24.63 -17.76 2.84
CA ASN A 362 24.61 -17.56 1.39
C ASN A 362 24.28 -16.11 1.04
N TYR A 363 25.23 -15.45 0.37
CA TYR A 363 25.05 -14.11 -0.18
C TYR A 363 24.50 -14.20 -1.61
N ILE A 364 23.39 -13.53 -1.89
CA ILE A 364 22.65 -13.64 -3.15
C ILE A 364 22.84 -12.34 -3.95
N ALA A 365 23.50 -12.43 -5.10
CA ALA A 365 23.76 -11.29 -5.97
C ALA A 365 22.46 -10.69 -6.55
N ASN A 366 22.45 -9.36 -6.70
CA ASN A 366 21.39 -8.55 -7.34
C ASN A 366 19.98 -8.62 -6.70
N VAL A 367 19.77 -9.40 -5.64
CA VAL A 367 18.51 -9.45 -4.89
C VAL A 367 18.53 -8.45 -3.74
N SER A 368 17.42 -7.73 -3.58
CA SER A 368 17.18 -6.74 -2.53
C SER A 368 16.26 -7.33 -1.44
N HIS A 369 15.33 -6.55 -0.87
CA HIS A 369 14.37 -7.02 0.12
C HIS A 369 13.17 -7.75 -0.52
N ASP A 370 13.45 -8.69 -1.41
CA ASP A 370 12.48 -9.40 -2.24
C ASP A 370 12.44 -10.89 -1.88
N GLY A 371 11.32 -11.35 -1.30
CA GLY A 371 11.14 -12.75 -0.93
C GLY A 371 11.22 -13.70 -2.13
N LEU A 372 10.68 -13.33 -3.28
CA LEU A 372 10.64 -14.19 -4.46
C LEU A 372 12.04 -14.40 -5.02
N GLY A 373 12.79 -13.32 -5.26
CA GLY A 373 14.18 -13.38 -5.70
C GLY A 373 15.11 -14.10 -4.71
N MET A 374 14.85 -13.99 -3.40
CA MET A 374 15.60 -14.73 -2.38
C MET A 374 15.37 -16.24 -2.49
N PHE A 375 14.11 -16.69 -2.59
CA PHE A 375 13.76 -18.12 -2.59
C PHE A 375 13.89 -18.79 -3.97
N GLN A 376 13.73 -18.06 -5.09
CA GLN A 376 14.05 -18.57 -6.43
C GLN A 376 15.56 -18.58 -6.76
N SER A 377 16.41 -17.92 -5.94
CA SER A 377 17.87 -17.96 -6.10
C SER A 377 18.41 -19.40 -5.99
N LYS A 378 19.62 -19.66 -6.52
CA LYS A 378 20.27 -20.99 -6.37
C LYS A 378 20.32 -21.41 -4.89
N ALA A 379 20.64 -20.49 -3.98
CA ALA A 379 20.69 -20.78 -2.55
C ALA A 379 19.29 -20.99 -1.94
N GLY A 380 18.29 -20.19 -2.33
CA GLY A 380 16.91 -20.36 -1.89
C GLY A 380 16.34 -21.73 -2.25
N LEU A 381 16.46 -22.12 -3.52
CA LEU A 381 16.01 -23.43 -4.00
C LEU A 381 16.73 -24.59 -3.30
N GLU A 382 18.05 -24.44 -3.06
CA GLU A 382 18.84 -25.42 -2.31
C GLU A 382 18.29 -25.62 -0.89
N ARG A 383 18.11 -24.53 -0.12
CA ARG A 383 17.66 -24.59 1.28
C ARG A 383 16.20 -24.96 1.45
N LEU A 384 15.34 -24.65 0.49
CA LEU A 384 13.94 -25.06 0.56
C LEU A 384 13.73 -26.51 0.11
N PHE A 385 14.40 -26.99 -0.94
CA PHE A 385 13.98 -28.23 -1.61
C PHE A 385 15.05 -29.31 -1.81
N PHE A 386 16.34 -28.97 -1.89
CA PHE A 386 17.41 -29.95 -2.16
C PHE A 386 18.21 -30.37 -0.93
N ILE A 387 18.27 -29.54 0.11
CA ILE A 387 18.93 -29.89 1.37
C ILE A 387 18.27 -31.10 2.04
N ASN A 388 19.05 -32.12 2.40
CA ASN A 388 18.57 -33.43 2.85
C ASN A 388 17.53 -34.11 1.91
N LEU A 389 17.64 -33.96 0.59
CA LEU A 389 16.67 -34.56 -0.36
C LEU A 389 16.47 -36.08 -0.14
N ASN A 390 17.53 -36.79 0.28
CA ASN A 390 17.52 -38.24 0.46
C ASN A 390 17.06 -38.71 1.86
N GLY A 391 16.77 -37.80 2.80
CA GLY A 391 16.42 -38.19 4.19
C GLY A 391 17.53 -38.88 4.96
N THR A 392 18.80 -38.63 4.61
CA THR A 392 19.98 -39.28 5.21
C THR A 392 20.51 -38.60 6.46
N GLU A 393 20.06 -37.37 6.76
CA GLU A 393 20.40 -36.69 8.01
C GLU A 393 19.56 -37.24 9.18
N SER A 394 20.20 -37.46 10.34
CA SER A 394 19.51 -37.70 11.61
C SER A 394 18.88 -36.42 12.17
N PRO A 395 17.83 -36.50 12.99
CA PRO A 395 17.34 -35.34 13.76
C PRO A 395 18.45 -34.72 14.64
N THR A 396 18.46 -33.39 14.75
CA THR A 396 19.52 -32.62 15.44
C THR A 396 18.96 -31.65 16.47
N ALA A 397 19.19 -31.90 17.77
CA ALA A 397 18.92 -30.98 18.87
C ALA A 397 17.47 -30.43 18.87
N VAL A 398 16.55 -31.35 18.66
CA VAL A 398 15.11 -31.21 18.89
C VAL A 398 14.92 -31.06 20.40
N GLY A 399 14.09 -30.13 20.87
CA GLY A 399 13.84 -29.95 22.32
C GLY A 399 13.30 -31.21 23.00
N ASP A 400 12.57 -32.04 22.25
CA ASP A 400 12.12 -33.36 22.69
C ASP A 400 13.17 -34.47 22.59
N ASP A 401 14.34 -34.27 21.96
CA ASP A 401 15.47 -35.23 21.96
C ASP A 401 16.49 -34.97 23.08
N ASP A 402 16.56 -33.72 23.54
CA ASP A 402 17.42 -33.24 24.62
C ASP A 402 17.15 -33.96 25.95
N GLN A 403 18.17 -34.64 26.49
CA GLN A 403 18.07 -35.33 27.77
C GLN A 403 17.84 -34.37 28.94
N SER A 404 18.31 -33.12 28.87
CA SER A 404 18.09 -32.11 29.90
C SER A 404 16.63 -31.68 29.93
N ALA A 405 16.03 -31.35 28.79
CA ALA A 405 14.60 -31.06 28.66
C ALA A 405 13.72 -32.23 29.13
N ARG A 406 14.04 -33.47 28.72
CA ARG A 406 13.33 -34.67 29.20
C ARG A 406 13.42 -34.85 30.72
N LYS A 407 14.61 -34.65 31.32
CA LYS A 407 14.80 -34.71 32.78
C LYS A 407 14.03 -33.60 33.50
N TRP A 408 14.07 -32.38 32.95
CA TRP A 408 13.41 -31.19 33.47
C TRP A 408 11.89 -31.37 33.53
N SER A 409 11.27 -31.78 32.42
CA SER A 409 9.84 -32.10 32.36
C SER A 409 9.47 -33.24 33.31
N ALA A 410 10.31 -34.28 33.42
CA ALA A 410 10.13 -35.37 34.38
C ALA A 410 10.40 -34.97 35.86
N ALA A 411 10.97 -33.79 36.12
CA ALA A 411 11.18 -33.23 37.45
C ALA A 411 9.98 -32.35 37.87
N LYS A 412 9.62 -31.30 37.13
CA LYS A 412 8.41 -30.49 37.44
C LYS A 412 7.13 -31.33 37.36
N GLY A 413 7.04 -32.32 36.45
CA GLY A 413 5.89 -33.24 36.39
C GLY A 413 5.64 -34.05 37.67
N ARG A 414 6.65 -34.25 38.54
CA ARG A 414 6.46 -34.93 39.83
C ARG A 414 5.76 -34.06 40.87
N SER A 415 5.91 -32.72 40.83
CA SER A 415 5.29 -31.83 41.83
C SER A 415 3.76 -31.82 41.70
N TRP A 416 3.24 -31.77 40.47
CA TRP A 416 1.81 -31.95 40.16
C TRP A 416 1.24 -33.24 40.80
N SER A 417 1.95 -34.37 40.65
CA SER A 417 1.51 -35.67 41.20
C SER A 417 1.55 -35.76 42.73
N ALA A 418 2.27 -34.86 43.40
CA ALA A 418 2.31 -34.77 44.86
C ALA A 418 1.12 -33.98 45.41
N ALA A 419 0.70 -32.91 44.72
CA ALA A 419 -0.45 -32.08 45.11
C ALA A 419 -1.76 -32.89 45.20
N GLU A 420 -2.00 -33.83 44.26
CA GLU A 420 -3.20 -34.69 44.28
C GLU A 420 -3.31 -35.62 45.49
N ARG A 421 -2.23 -35.85 46.27
CA ARG A 421 -2.24 -36.81 47.39
C ARG A 421 -2.62 -36.21 48.75
N VAL A 422 -2.79 -34.89 48.84
CA VAL A 422 -2.95 -34.19 50.14
C VAL A 422 -4.43 -34.04 50.55
N THR A 423 -5.37 -34.06 49.60
CA THR A 423 -6.78 -33.68 49.82
C THR A 423 -7.79 -34.79 49.47
N GLY A 424 -7.77 -35.91 50.22
CA GLY A 424 -8.80 -36.95 50.08
C GLY A 424 -8.75 -38.05 51.13
N LYS A 425 -9.65 -38.00 52.13
CA LYS A 425 -9.81 -39.07 53.14
C LYS A 425 -11.29 -39.32 53.47
N ALA A 426 -11.73 -40.56 53.30
CA ALA A 426 -13.05 -41.12 53.67
C ALA A 426 -14.27 -40.64 52.81
N ARG A 427 -15.31 -41.46 52.54
CA ARG A 427 -15.49 -42.93 52.72
C ARG A 427 -16.71 -43.46 51.92
N GLY A 428 -16.56 -44.66 51.33
CA GLY A 428 -17.65 -45.62 51.06
C GLY A 428 -18.44 -45.48 49.75
N GLY A 429 -19.08 -46.58 49.28
CA GLY A 429 -20.16 -46.50 48.26
C GLY A 429 -20.06 -47.37 47.00
N VAL A 430 -19.74 -48.66 47.12
CA VAL A 430 -19.86 -49.76 46.12
C VAL A 430 -20.80 -49.55 44.92
N ILE A 431 -20.32 -49.86 43.69
CA ILE A 431 -20.98 -50.74 42.71
C ILE A 431 -19.89 -51.48 41.89
N LEU A 432 -20.23 -52.62 41.26
CA LEU A 432 -19.29 -53.69 40.89
C LEU A 432 -19.56 -54.24 39.47
N LEU A 433 -18.50 -54.59 38.72
CA LEU A 433 -18.28 -55.80 37.87
C LEU A 433 -16.97 -55.56 37.04
N VAL A 434 -15.91 -56.38 37.05
CA VAL A 434 -15.70 -57.75 36.50
C VAL A 434 -15.53 -57.71 34.95
N VAL A 435 -14.49 -58.28 34.30
CA VAL A 435 -13.68 -59.50 34.60
C VAL A 435 -12.15 -59.27 34.52
N VAL A 436 -11.43 -59.65 35.58
CA VAL A 436 -10.27 -60.59 35.67
C VAL A 436 -9.68 -61.13 34.34
N LEU A 437 -8.37 -61.14 34.08
CA LEU A 437 -7.30 -62.11 34.45
C LEU A 437 -5.98 -61.63 33.78
N VAL A 438 -4.72 -61.88 34.20
CA VAL A 438 -4.07 -62.85 35.12
C VAL A 438 -2.98 -62.14 35.97
N ARG A 439 -2.74 -62.61 37.20
CA ARG A 439 -1.49 -62.48 37.99
C ARG A 439 -0.91 -63.90 38.17
N PRO A 440 0.43 -64.10 38.19
CA PRO A 440 1.18 -64.02 39.47
C PRO A 440 2.64 -63.46 39.33
N GLU A 441 3.12 -62.63 40.27
CA GLU A 441 4.20 -62.96 41.26
C GLU A 441 5.65 -62.74 40.71
N GLN A 442 6.76 -62.57 41.46
CA GLN A 442 7.12 -62.42 42.89
C GLN A 442 8.53 -61.73 42.96
N HIS A 443 9.14 -61.20 44.05
CA HIS A 443 8.76 -61.03 45.46
C HIS A 443 9.56 -59.88 46.18
N LEU A 444 9.86 -60.10 47.47
CA LEU A 444 10.69 -59.45 48.52
C LEU A 444 12.21 -59.28 48.22
N SER A 445 13.07 -58.58 49.00
CA SER A 445 12.96 -57.75 50.24
C SER A 445 14.29 -57.03 50.61
N ALA A 446 14.23 -56.12 51.61
CA ALA A 446 15.29 -55.77 52.60
C ALA A 446 16.61 -55.13 52.09
N SER A 447 17.01 -53.89 52.41
CA SER A 447 17.15 -53.13 53.68
C SER A 447 18.42 -53.42 54.50
N PHE A 448 19.22 -52.38 54.83
CA PHE A 448 19.82 -52.20 56.16
C PHE A 448 20.23 -50.72 56.42
N GLU A 449 20.69 -50.42 57.63
CA GLU A 449 20.72 -49.08 58.25
C GLU A 449 22.13 -48.45 58.49
N ARG A 450 22.16 -47.10 58.51
CA ARG A 450 22.92 -46.14 59.37
C ARG A 450 24.42 -46.37 59.72
N HIS A 451 25.17 -45.27 59.77
CA HIS A 451 25.78 -44.77 61.03
C HIS A 451 26.15 -43.24 60.96
N PRO A 452 26.24 -42.48 62.08
CA PRO A 452 26.49 -41.01 62.12
C PRO A 452 27.71 -40.56 62.98
N TRP A 453 28.09 -39.26 63.00
CA TRP A 453 28.88 -38.61 64.10
C TRP A 453 28.78 -37.04 64.15
N PHE A 454 29.26 -36.48 65.28
CA PHE A 454 29.29 -35.11 65.88
C PHE A 454 30.12 -34.02 65.11
N VAL A 455 30.13 -32.68 65.36
CA VAL A 455 29.34 -31.67 66.16
C VAL A 455 29.72 -30.20 65.74
N GLY A 456 29.70 -29.18 66.64
CA GLY A 456 30.00 -27.73 66.42
C GLY A 456 31.51 -27.35 66.46
N ASP A 457 31.98 -26.10 66.51
CA ASP A 457 31.45 -24.74 66.84
C ASP A 457 32.15 -23.65 65.97
N GLY A 458 31.83 -22.34 65.92
CA GLY A 458 30.78 -21.53 66.58
C GLY A 458 31.07 -19.99 66.59
N HIS A 459 30.17 -19.22 67.23
CA HIS A 459 30.31 -17.81 67.72
C HIS A 459 30.17 -16.56 66.78
N ASN A 460 29.83 -15.43 67.43
CA ASN A 460 29.29 -14.15 66.91
C ASN A 460 29.39 -13.03 68.00
N ARG A 461 29.42 -11.72 67.64
CA ARG A 461 29.30 -10.44 68.44
C ARG A 461 29.87 -9.27 67.58
N HIS A 462 29.56 -7.96 67.69
CA HIS A 462 28.68 -7.05 68.48
C HIS A 462 28.48 -5.79 67.57
N SER A 463 27.29 -5.21 67.31
CA SER A 463 26.31 -4.44 68.13
C SER A 463 26.57 -2.91 68.26
N LYS A 464 25.47 -2.09 68.19
CA LYS A 464 25.34 -0.64 68.52
C LYS A 464 25.99 0.40 67.57
N ASP A 465 25.58 1.67 67.41
CA ASP A 465 24.34 2.51 67.61
C ASP A 465 24.42 3.66 66.52
N ASP A 466 23.69 4.79 66.39
CA ASP A 466 22.57 5.47 67.10
C ASP A 466 21.66 6.29 66.11
N THR A 467 21.48 7.63 66.29
CA THR A 467 20.46 8.49 65.64
C THR A 467 20.95 9.94 65.34
N LEU A 468 20.24 10.71 64.47
CA LEU A 468 19.76 12.11 64.69
C LEU A 468 19.32 12.90 63.41
N VAL A 469 18.69 14.06 63.64
CA VAL A 469 18.11 15.09 62.72
C VAL A 469 18.65 16.49 63.18
N PRO A 470 18.23 17.72 62.73
CA PRO A 470 17.43 18.22 61.58
C PRO A 470 18.05 19.52 60.91
N TYR A 471 17.21 20.47 60.42
CA TYR A 471 17.49 21.92 60.12
C TYR A 471 18.20 22.27 58.77
N THR A 472 17.92 23.37 58.04
CA THR A 472 16.85 24.42 58.11
C THR A 472 16.63 25.21 56.79
N SER A 473 15.42 25.78 56.62
CA SER A 473 15.02 27.10 56.02
C SER A 473 15.86 27.79 54.92
N HIS A 474 15.25 28.45 53.92
CA HIS A 474 14.77 29.85 54.05
C HIS A 474 13.63 30.20 53.08
N ALA A 475 12.91 31.30 53.33
CA ALA A 475 11.79 31.80 52.52
C ALA A 475 11.78 33.34 52.46
N SER A 476 11.17 33.93 51.40
CA SER A 476 10.80 35.35 51.37
C SER A 476 9.60 35.66 50.45
N THR A 477 8.52 36.06 51.10
CA THR A 477 7.54 37.12 50.77
C THR A 477 8.11 38.34 50.01
N ALA A 478 7.34 39.22 49.35
CA ALA A 478 5.92 39.26 48.88
C ALA A 478 5.70 40.58 48.05
N ILE A 479 4.47 41.13 48.06
CA ILE A 479 4.03 42.43 47.49
C ILE A 479 3.82 42.39 45.95
N SER A 480 2.68 42.68 45.29
CA SER A 480 1.32 43.24 45.55
C SER A 480 1.08 44.56 44.80
N ALA A 481 0.16 44.57 43.82
CA ALA A 481 -0.99 45.50 43.72
C ALA A 481 -1.68 45.52 42.32
N ARG A 482 -3.03 45.53 42.31
CA ARG A 482 -4.00 46.39 41.54
C ARG A 482 -3.75 46.76 40.05
N LYS A 483 -4.76 46.93 39.17
CA LYS A 483 -6.20 46.54 39.08
C LYS A 483 -6.77 47.02 37.69
N TYR A 484 -7.85 46.39 37.20
CA TYR A 484 -8.84 46.89 36.19
C TYR A 484 -8.50 47.02 34.67
N THR A 485 -9.20 46.17 33.86
CA THR A 485 -9.97 46.46 32.59
C THR A 485 -9.36 47.32 31.47
N MET A 486 -9.44 47.03 30.15
CA MET A 486 -10.52 46.44 29.34
C MET A 486 -10.09 46.25 27.85
N SER A 487 -10.80 45.40 27.10
CA SER A 487 -10.97 45.37 25.62
C SER A 487 -9.80 45.73 24.67
N ASN A 488 -9.16 44.70 24.09
CA ASN A 488 -9.15 44.55 22.62
C ASN A 488 -8.81 43.10 22.20
N ALA A 489 -9.55 42.55 21.24
CA ALA A 489 -9.42 41.15 20.82
C ALA A 489 -8.33 40.97 19.73
N GLN A 490 -7.06 41.17 20.10
CA GLN A 490 -5.94 40.88 19.20
C GLN A 490 -5.75 39.37 19.01
N PHE A 491 -5.60 38.94 17.76
CA PHE A 491 -5.13 37.59 17.43
C PHE A 491 -3.73 37.39 18.03
N ARG A 492 -3.60 36.50 19.03
CA ARG A 492 -2.28 36.04 19.47
C ARG A 492 -1.68 35.16 18.37
N PRO A 493 -0.43 35.40 17.91
CA PRO A 493 0.30 34.36 17.20
C PRO A 493 0.47 33.15 18.14
N PRO A 494 0.51 31.91 17.61
CA PRO A 494 0.76 30.74 18.43
C PRO A 494 2.11 30.87 19.14
N ALA A 495 2.16 30.47 20.42
CA ALA A 495 3.40 30.46 21.18
C ALA A 495 4.41 29.49 20.51
N PRO A 496 5.73 29.82 20.52
CA PRO A 496 6.74 28.95 19.94
C PRO A 496 6.73 27.58 20.65
N PRO A 497 6.61 26.45 19.92
CA PRO A 497 6.54 25.14 20.54
C PRO A 497 7.89 24.76 21.16
N THR A 498 7.89 24.51 22.47
CA THR A 498 9.07 24.04 23.21
C THR A 498 9.30 22.54 23.00
N SER A 499 9.98 22.16 21.91
CA SER A 499 10.53 20.81 21.77
C SER A 499 11.79 20.76 20.90
N SER A 500 12.74 19.91 21.27
CA SER A 500 14.09 19.79 20.69
C SER A 500 14.13 18.93 19.40
N ALA A 501 13.19 19.16 18.49
CA ALA A 501 13.14 18.46 17.21
C ALA A 501 14.17 19.04 16.21
N GLY A 502 15.22 18.26 15.91
CA GLY A 502 16.22 18.63 14.91
C GLY A 502 15.66 18.75 13.48
N ILE A 503 16.41 19.44 12.60
CA ILE A 503 16.10 19.52 11.17
C ILE A 503 16.26 18.13 10.55
N ARG A 504 15.25 17.69 9.78
CA ARG A 504 15.27 16.45 9.03
C ARG A 504 15.37 16.74 7.55
N TYR A 505 16.53 16.41 6.98
CA TYR A 505 16.74 16.48 5.55
C TYR A 505 16.23 15.22 4.86
N GLN A 506 15.64 15.37 3.69
CA GLN A 506 15.16 14.29 2.84
C GLN A 506 15.30 14.74 1.37
N ASP A 507 16.06 14.00 0.57
CA ASP A 507 16.29 14.31 -0.86
C ASP A 507 15.45 13.42 -1.79
N THR A 508 14.91 12.31 -1.28
CA THR A 508 13.97 11.45 -2.01
C THR A 508 12.54 11.98 -1.93
N ILE A 509 11.78 11.85 -3.01
CA ILE A 509 10.38 12.25 -3.05
C ILE A 509 9.53 11.16 -2.40
N GLY A 510 8.72 11.50 -1.40
CA GLY A 510 7.83 10.57 -0.74
C GLY A 510 7.21 11.13 0.54
N SER A 511 5.97 10.72 0.84
CA SER A 511 5.26 11.16 2.05
C SER A 511 5.93 10.64 3.34
N LEU A 512 6.27 11.57 4.24
CA LEU A 512 6.63 11.29 5.64
C LEU A 512 5.47 10.62 6.39
N SER A 513 5.79 9.63 7.23
CA SER A 513 4.81 8.90 8.06
C SER A 513 3.94 9.84 8.90
N ARG A 514 2.69 9.43 9.11
CA ARG A 514 1.62 10.26 9.68
C ARG A 514 1.51 10.20 11.21
N SER A 515 2.51 9.63 11.89
CA SER A 515 2.62 9.62 13.36
C SER A 515 2.66 11.03 13.97
N GLU A 516 3.13 12.03 13.21
CA GLU A 516 3.22 13.42 13.64
C GLU A 516 1.90 14.19 13.45
N LYS A 517 0.92 13.90 14.32
CA LYS A 517 -0.41 14.54 14.34
C LYS A 517 -0.40 16.05 14.70
N THR A 518 0.76 16.69 14.79
CA THR A 518 0.96 18.01 15.47
C THR A 518 1.33 19.16 14.54
N ILE A 519 1.74 18.92 13.28
CA ILE A 519 2.18 20.00 12.37
C ILE A 519 1.00 20.52 11.54
N GLN A 520 0.64 21.79 11.74
CA GLN A 520 -0.31 22.52 10.88
C GLN A 520 0.35 22.86 9.53
N ARG A 521 0.43 21.88 8.64
CA ARG A 521 1.09 22.01 7.32
C ARG A 521 0.40 23.10 6.46
N ILE A 522 1.13 24.17 6.20
CA ILE A 522 0.77 25.28 5.30
C ILE A 522 1.22 24.94 3.87
N LEU A 523 2.46 24.48 3.75
CA LEU A 523 3.09 23.95 2.54
C LEU A 523 2.82 22.45 2.39
N SER A 524 2.83 21.98 1.15
CA SER A 524 2.76 20.55 0.82
C SER A 524 4.14 19.89 0.92
N GLN A 525 4.18 18.57 1.16
CA GLN A 525 5.42 17.77 1.09
C GLN A 525 6.09 17.86 -0.30
N SER A 526 5.29 18.13 -1.33
CA SER A 526 5.69 18.47 -2.70
C SER A 526 6.63 19.68 -2.77
N THR A 527 6.54 20.60 -1.81
CA THR A 527 7.41 21.77 -1.69
C THR A 527 8.74 21.33 -1.08
N ARG A 528 9.78 21.24 -1.91
CA ARG A 528 11.12 20.75 -1.53
C ARG A 528 12.11 21.93 -1.53
N ILE A 529 12.62 22.26 -0.36
CA ILE A 529 13.35 23.51 -0.08
C ILE A 529 14.81 23.22 0.22
N HIS A 530 15.71 23.93 -0.46
CA HIS A 530 17.12 24.03 -0.09
C HIS A 530 17.47 25.47 0.31
N VAL A 531 18.24 25.65 1.39
CA VAL A 531 18.73 26.97 1.82
C VAL A 531 20.19 27.11 1.42
N LEU A 532 20.48 27.98 0.43
CA LEU A 532 21.86 28.24 0.01
C LEU A 532 22.61 29.03 1.09
N ARG A 533 23.64 28.39 1.64
CA ARG A 533 24.40 28.87 2.83
C ARG A 533 25.40 29.99 2.53
N ASP A 534 25.63 30.31 1.25
CA ASP A 534 26.43 31.45 0.80
C ASP A 534 25.92 32.77 1.43
N LYS A 535 26.78 33.48 2.17
CA LYS A 535 26.43 34.77 2.82
C LYS A 535 25.20 34.66 3.75
N LEU A 536 25.14 33.57 4.52
CA LEU A 536 24.29 33.42 5.71
C LEU A 536 25.13 32.87 6.86
N GLU A 537 24.87 33.33 8.07
CA GLU A 537 25.44 32.72 9.28
C GLU A 537 24.77 31.36 9.56
N ALA A 538 25.50 30.43 10.18
CA ALA A 538 25.03 29.06 10.39
C ALA A 538 23.71 28.99 11.18
N GLU A 539 23.55 29.87 12.18
CA GLU A 539 22.32 30.02 12.96
C GLU A 539 21.14 30.47 12.07
N ARG A 540 21.33 31.48 11.21
CA ARG A 540 20.28 31.95 10.29
C ARG A 540 19.89 30.90 9.25
N VAL A 541 20.83 30.05 8.81
CA VAL A 541 20.50 28.88 7.99
C VAL A 541 19.61 27.90 8.76
N GLN A 542 19.98 27.59 10.00
CA GLN A 542 19.21 26.68 10.87
C GLN A 542 17.80 27.22 11.17
N GLU A 543 17.64 28.53 11.39
CA GLU A 543 16.32 29.17 11.52
C GLU A 543 15.45 28.97 10.27
N LEU A 544 16.00 29.21 9.08
CA LEU A 544 15.26 29.12 7.81
C LEU A 544 14.87 27.67 7.47
N GLU A 545 15.77 26.72 7.71
CA GLU A 545 15.51 25.29 7.53
C GLU A 545 14.48 24.76 8.54
N LEU A 546 14.53 25.22 9.80
CA LEU A 546 13.52 24.91 10.80
C LEU A 546 12.16 25.52 10.47
N LEU A 547 12.12 26.77 10.00
CA LEU A 547 10.90 27.45 9.56
C LEU A 547 10.26 26.72 8.36
N ALA A 548 11.06 26.34 7.35
CA ALA A 548 10.59 25.52 6.23
C ALA A 548 9.96 24.20 6.70
N GLN A 549 10.61 23.48 7.63
CA GLN A 549 10.10 22.25 8.23
C GLN A 549 8.79 22.49 9.02
N GLN A 550 8.70 23.56 9.80
CA GLN A 550 7.50 23.94 10.57
C GLN A 550 6.30 24.28 9.67
N LEU A 551 6.56 24.94 8.53
CA LEU A 551 5.53 25.23 7.52
C LEU A 551 5.05 23.97 6.77
N GLY A 552 5.77 22.85 6.87
CA GLY A 552 5.41 21.56 6.29
C GLY A 552 6.15 21.18 4.99
N ALA A 553 7.16 21.96 4.60
CA ALA A 553 8.01 21.65 3.45
C ALA A 553 9.06 20.57 3.77
N GLN A 554 9.52 19.89 2.73
CA GLN A 554 10.61 18.93 2.79
C GLN A 554 11.95 19.66 2.61
N VAL A 555 12.82 19.66 3.63
CA VAL A 555 14.16 20.28 3.54
C VAL A 555 15.12 19.31 2.86
N THR A 556 15.95 19.76 1.91
CA THR A 556 16.88 18.89 1.14
C THR A 556 18.35 19.17 1.47
N THR A 557 19.19 18.14 1.51
CA THR A 557 20.65 18.28 1.62
C THR A 557 21.27 18.85 0.34
N THR A 558 20.69 18.55 -0.83
CA THR A 558 21.18 19.00 -2.14
C THR A 558 20.22 19.97 -2.83
N VAL A 559 20.80 20.87 -3.63
CA VAL A 559 20.05 21.79 -4.51
C VAL A 559 19.27 21.04 -5.59
N GLY A 560 19.82 19.94 -6.11
CA GLY A 560 19.21 19.15 -7.19
C GLY A 560 17.90 18.46 -6.82
N ALA A 561 17.70 18.13 -5.54
CA ALA A 561 16.46 17.56 -5.02
C ALA A 561 15.33 18.58 -4.81
N ALA A 562 15.68 19.87 -4.64
CA ALA A 562 14.72 20.94 -4.38
C ALA A 562 13.97 21.39 -5.64
N ASN A 563 12.77 21.95 -5.44
CA ASN A 563 12.05 22.74 -6.45
C ASN A 563 11.96 24.24 -6.06
N VAL A 564 12.23 24.59 -4.80
CA VAL A 564 12.40 25.97 -4.31
C VAL A 564 13.77 26.11 -3.61
N ILE A 565 14.50 27.18 -3.92
CA ILE A 565 15.84 27.47 -3.41
C ILE A 565 15.82 28.83 -2.71
N VAL A 566 16.04 28.87 -1.39
CA VAL A 566 16.01 30.10 -0.58
C VAL A 566 17.43 30.67 -0.45
N THR A 567 17.62 31.97 -0.71
CA THR A 567 18.98 32.57 -0.66
C THR A 567 19.04 34.08 -0.39
N SER A 568 20.14 34.52 0.22
CA SER A 568 20.56 35.93 0.31
C SER A 568 21.28 36.42 -0.95
N LEU A 569 21.65 35.52 -1.87
CA LEU A 569 22.32 35.88 -3.12
C LEU A 569 21.41 36.74 -4.02
N ARG A 570 22.03 37.74 -4.67
CA ARG A 570 21.39 38.69 -5.61
C ARG A 570 22.05 38.73 -6.99
N ALA A 571 22.92 37.76 -7.31
CA ALA A 571 23.69 37.72 -8.55
C ALA A 571 23.61 36.33 -9.23
N PRO A 572 23.06 36.21 -10.46
CA PRO A 572 22.86 34.92 -11.12
C PRO A 572 24.12 34.05 -11.21
N LYS A 573 25.27 34.64 -11.56
CA LYS A 573 26.57 33.93 -11.64
C LYS A 573 26.99 33.25 -10.33
N ARG A 574 26.55 33.72 -9.17
CA ARG A 574 26.83 33.08 -7.87
C ARG A 574 25.85 31.95 -7.54
N ILE A 575 24.61 32.06 -8.01
CA ILE A 575 23.57 31.04 -7.82
C ILE A 575 23.83 29.86 -8.75
N LEU A 576 24.19 30.11 -10.01
CA LEU A 576 24.54 29.08 -11.00
C LEU A 576 25.74 28.21 -10.62
N LYS A 577 26.64 28.70 -9.74
CA LYS A 577 27.73 27.88 -9.17
C LYS A 577 27.19 26.65 -8.40
N TRP A 578 25.95 26.71 -7.92
CA TRP A 578 25.29 25.69 -7.11
C TRP A 578 24.22 24.89 -7.88
N VAL A 579 24.05 25.13 -9.18
CA VAL A 579 22.98 24.55 -10.02
C VAL A 579 23.58 24.03 -11.32
N GLU A 580 24.00 22.77 -11.33
CA GLU A 580 24.76 22.15 -12.44
C GLU A 580 24.00 22.13 -13.77
N ASP A 581 22.67 21.95 -13.74
CA ASP A 581 21.81 21.93 -14.93
C ASP A 581 21.35 23.33 -15.39
N GLY A 582 21.63 24.39 -14.61
CA GLY A 582 21.18 25.75 -14.88
C GLY A 582 19.65 25.96 -14.83
N GLU A 583 18.84 24.96 -14.44
CA GLU A 583 17.37 25.04 -14.46
C GLU A 583 16.86 25.85 -13.24
N VAL A 584 17.01 27.19 -13.29
CA VAL A 584 16.60 28.16 -12.25
C VAL A 584 16.06 29.48 -12.82
N ASN A 585 15.07 30.08 -12.13
CA ASN A 585 14.35 31.28 -12.61
C ASN A 585 15.18 32.58 -12.60
N VAL A 586 16.45 32.54 -12.18
CA VAL A 586 17.41 33.66 -12.23
C VAL A 586 18.13 33.79 -13.59
N VAL A 587 17.82 32.91 -14.54
CA VAL A 587 18.25 32.99 -15.94
C VAL A 587 17.03 33.30 -16.82
N PRO A 588 17.11 34.23 -17.79
CA PRO A 588 16.05 34.42 -18.78
C PRO A 588 15.69 33.12 -19.49
N ARG A 589 14.42 32.95 -19.87
CA ARG A 589 14.02 31.82 -20.73
C ARG A 589 14.72 31.98 -22.08
N GLY A 590 15.49 30.98 -22.49
CA GLY A 590 16.06 30.95 -23.84
C GLY A 590 14.96 30.92 -24.88
N ARG A 591 15.20 31.49 -26.08
CA ARG A 591 14.29 31.30 -27.21
C ARG A 591 14.11 29.79 -27.44
N ASP A 592 12.86 29.35 -27.50
CA ASP A 592 12.54 27.92 -27.58
C ASP A 592 13.18 27.31 -28.83
N GLY A 593 14.02 26.30 -28.62
CA GLY A 593 14.55 25.48 -29.71
C GLY A 593 13.43 24.63 -30.34
N GLU A 594 13.72 24.05 -31.50
CA GLU A 594 12.79 23.13 -32.17
C GLU A 594 12.26 22.08 -31.20
N ILE A 595 10.94 21.89 -31.17
CA ILE A 595 10.29 20.88 -30.32
C ILE A 595 10.69 19.50 -30.84
N ARG A 596 11.60 18.84 -30.13
CA ARG A 596 12.07 17.49 -30.44
C ARG A 596 11.15 16.47 -29.76
N LYS A 597 10.85 15.36 -30.44
CA LYS A 597 10.24 14.19 -29.80
C LYS A 597 11.14 13.70 -28.68
N GLU A 598 10.55 13.27 -27.57
CA GLU A 598 11.26 12.57 -26.51
C GLU A 598 11.79 11.23 -27.02
N GLY A 599 13.10 11.13 -27.25
CA GLY A 599 13.76 9.86 -27.56
C GLY A 599 13.99 9.02 -26.30
N ALA A 600 13.92 7.69 -26.42
CA ALA A 600 14.07 6.75 -25.31
C ALA A 600 15.39 6.90 -24.51
N GLU A 601 16.44 7.40 -25.15
CA GLU A 601 17.78 7.61 -24.59
C GLU A 601 18.00 9.02 -24.01
N GLY A 602 17.07 9.96 -24.23
CA GLY A 602 17.16 11.34 -23.75
C GLY A 602 16.63 11.53 -22.32
N ARG A 603 17.07 12.60 -21.64
CA ARG A 603 16.51 13.02 -20.34
C ARG A 603 15.08 13.54 -20.57
N LEU A 604 14.09 12.86 -19.99
CA LEU A 604 12.67 13.17 -20.17
C LEU A 604 12.37 14.63 -19.79
N GLY A 605 11.62 15.31 -20.66
CA GLY A 605 11.37 16.75 -20.60
C GLY A 605 12.31 17.63 -21.44
N ASP A 606 13.43 17.12 -21.97
CA ASP A 606 14.26 17.88 -22.91
C ASP A 606 13.53 18.07 -24.25
N GLY A 607 13.57 19.29 -24.80
CA GLY A 607 12.89 19.61 -26.06
C GLY A 607 11.37 19.85 -25.98
N VAL A 608 10.76 19.68 -24.80
CA VAL A 608 9.29 19.76 -24.60
C VAL A 608 8.74 21.21 -24.55
N GLY A 609 9.59 22.24 -24.67
CA GLY A 609 9.16 23.65 -24.70
C GLY A 609 8.57 24.18 -23.37
N ARG A 610 8.81 23.45 -22.27
CA ARG A 610 8.25 23.72 -20.93
C ARG A 610 9.27 24.36 -20.00
N ASP A 611 8.78 25.20 -19.08
CA ASP A 611 9.63 25.91 -18.12
C ASP A 611 9.94 25.03 -16.89
N TRP A 612 11.10 24.37 -16.92
CA TRP A 612 11.61 23.53 -15.82
C TRP A 612 12.36 24.29 -14.72
N ARG A 613 12.43 25.63 -14.82
CA ARG A 613 13.27 26.44 -13.93
C ARG A 613 12.76 26.40 -12.48
N ARG A 614 13.58 25.87 -11.57
CA ARG A 614 13.34 25.91 -10.13
C ARG A 614 13.20 27.36 -9.64
N PHE A 615 12.36 27.57 -8.64
CA PHE A 615 12.15 28.90 -8.07
C PHE A 615 13.30 29.24 -7.13
N VAL A 616 14.05 30.31 -7.39
CA VAL A 616 15.05 30.85 -6.46
C VAL A 616 14.48 32.10 -5.82
N VAL A 617 14.32 32.09 -4.50
CA VAL A 617 13.60 33.12 -3.74
C VAL A 617 14.46 33.79 -2.67
N SER A 618 14.10 35.02 -2.31
CA SER A 618 14.64 35.71 -1.15
C SER A 618 14.22 35.00 0.15
N LEU A 619 14.91 35.36 1.25
CA LEU A 619 14.62 34.81 2.59
C LEU A 619 13.17 35.11 3.02
N ASP A 620 12.67 36.26 2.59
CA ASP A 620 11.40 36.87 2.99
C ASP A 620 10.18 36.06 2.51
N TRP A 621 10.35 35.17 1.53
CA TRP A 621 9.28 34.29 1.04
C TRP A 621 8.76 33.33 2.10
N LEU A 622 9.63 32.77 2.95
CA LEU A 622 9.20 31.88 4.05
C LEU A 622 8.38 32.65 5.09
N ASP A 623 8.72 33.91 5.34
CA ASP A 623 7.96 34.79 6.23
C ASP A 623 6.61 35.20 5.61
N ALA A 624 6.57 35.47 4.30
CA ALA A 624 5.32 35.73 3.58
C ALA A 624 4.37 34.51 3.59
N VAL A 625 4.89 33.29 3.37
CA VAL A 625 4.13 32.03 3.48
C VAL A 625 3.60 31.83 4.91
N ARG A 626 4.44 32.10 5.93
CA ARG A 626 4.04 32.05 7.35
C ARG A 626 2.91 33.03 7.66
N MET A 627 3.00 34.27 7.18
CA MET A 627 1.99 35.31 7.40
C MET A 627 0.68 35.05 6.65
N ALA A 628 0.75 34.53 5.41
CA ALA A 628 -0.43 34.24 4.59
C ALA A 628 -1.16 32.95 4.99
N GLY A 629 -0.51 32.03 5.72
CA GLY A 629 -1.08 30.73 6.08
C GLY A 629 -1.32 29.80 4.89
N THR A 630 -0.74 30.11 3.72
CA THR A 630 -0.84 29.34 2.48
C THR A 630 0.42 29.54 1.62
N LEU A 631 0.57 28.72 0.58
CA LEU A 631 1.63 28.88 -0.42
C LEU A 631 1.42 30.20 -1.19
N VAL A 632 2.39 31.11 -1.05
CA VAL A 632 2.50 32.38 -1.78
C VAL A 632 3.34 32.17 -3.03
N ASP A 633 3.00 32.84 -4.15
CA ASP A 633 3.70 32.68 -5.43
C ASP A 633 5.21 32.97 -5.28
N PRO A 634 6.10 31.99 -5.50
CA PRO A 634 7.53 32.20 -5.34
C PRO A 634 8.12 33.18 -6.35
N ASP A 635 7.49 33.39 -7.52
CA ASP A 635 7.99 34.37 -8.51
C ASP A 635 7.89 35.82 -7.99
N LEU A 636 6.95 36.12 -7.08
CA LEU A 636 6.84 37.44 -6.43
C LEU A 636 8.02 37.75 -5.48
N PHE A 637 8.81 36.75 -5.12
CA PHE A 637 9.93 36.84 -4.19
C PHE A 637 11.25 36.41 -4.83
N ALA A 638 11.38 36.49 -6.15
CA ALA A 638 12.55 36.05 -6.90
C ALA A 638 13.87 36.66 -6.34
N ALA A 639 14.84 35.80 -5.99
CA ALA A 639 16.11 36.20 -5.38
C ALA A 639 16.95 37.12 -6.28
N VAL A 640 16.78 36.98 -7.60
CA VAL A 640 17.22 37.98 -8.57
C VAL A 640 15.99 38.38 -9.37
N PRO A 641 15.53 39.64 -9.33
CA PRO A 641 14.54 40.11 -10.28
C PRO A 641 15.19 40.08 -11.67
N LEU A 642 14.66 39.23 -12.56
CA LEU A 642 14.91 39.40 -13.98
C LEU A 642 14.36 40.77 -14.39
N LYS A 643 15.12 41.54 -15.19
CA LYS A 643 14.50 42.57 -16.01
C LYS A 643 13.51 41.85 -16.95
N GLU A 644 12.22 42.09 -16.75
CA GLU A 644 11.22 41.78 -17.77
C GLU A 644 11.56 42.56 -19.06
N GLU A 645 11.20 42.02 -20.22
CA GLU A 645 11.38 42.67 -21.53
C GLU A 645 10.37 43.83 -21.77
N ARG A 646 10.24 44.74 -20.79
CA ARG A 646 9.46 45.99 -20.93
C ARG A 646 10.05 46.90 -22.01
N GLU A 647 11.36 46.79 -22.24
CA GLU A 647 12.14 47.45 -23.31
C GLU A 647 11.87 46.88 -24.73
N GLN A 648 10.72 46.23 -24.97
CA GLN A 648 10.22 45.91 -26.32
C GLN A 648 8.78 46.42 -26.59
N ALA A 649 8.01 46.81 -25.56
CA ALA A 649 6.71 47.45 -25.77
C ALA A 649 6.86 48.95 -26.04
N GLU A 650 7.57 49.67 -25.16
CA GLU A 650 7.74 51.13 -25.25
C GLU A 650 8.61 51.54 -26.44
N THR A 651 9.64 50.76 -26.75
CA THR A 651 10.57 50.96 -27.88
C THR A 651 9.85 50.96 -29.23
N SER A 652 8.84 50.10 -29.39
CA SER A 652 8.05 50.02 -30.62
C SER A 652 7.21 51.28 -30.91
N MET A 653 6.81 52.02 -29.87
CA MET A 653 6.12 53.30 -30.05
C MET A 653 7.10 54.43 -30.36
N THR A 654 8.27 54.46 -29.71
CA THR A 654 9.28 55.51 -29.95
C THR A 654 9.97 55.37 -31.31
N ASP A 655 10.22 54.16 -31.80
CA ASP A 655 10.81 53.95 -33.12
C ASP A 655 9.84 54.33 -34.25
N MET A 656 8.52 54.07 -34.09
CA MET A 656 7.51 54.51 -35.06
C MET A 656 7.34 56.05 -35.15
N GLU A 657 7.68 56.80 -34.09
CA GLU A 657 7.76 58.27 -34.16
C GLU A 657 9.12 58.79 -34.66
N ALA A 658 10.21 58.08 -34.37
CA ALA A 658 11.55 58.44 -34.83
C ALA A 658 11.73 58.25 -36.35
N GLU A 659 11.30 57.10 -36.89
CA GLU A 659 11.40 56.79 -38.32
C GLU A 659 10.49 57.70 -39.17
N ARG A 660 9.39 58.19 -38.60
CA ARG A 660 8.48 59.17 -39.20
C ARG A 660 9.08 60.55 -39.52
N LYS A 661 10.33 60.84 -39.10
CA LYS A 661 10.93 62.19 -39.21
C LYS A 661 12.28 62.30 -39.93
N ARG A 662 12.87 61.22 -40.48
CA ARG A 662 14.19 61.32 -41.16
C ARG A 662 14.30 60.63 -42.52
N LYS A 663 14.00 61.45 -43.54
CA LYS A 663 14.56 61.44 -44.92
C LYS A 663 14.12 60.32 -45.87
N ARG A 664 13.30 60.69 -46.85
CA ARG A 664 13.77 60.84 -48.26
C ARG A 664 12.86 61.74 -49.11
N SER A 665 13.48 62.74 -49.73
CA SER A 665 12.98 63.65 -50.77
C SER A 665 14.22 64.34 -51.38
N PRO A 666 14.19 64.92 -52.60
CA PRO A 666 13.09 65.02 -53.56
C PRO A 666 13.38 64.24 -54.87
N SER A 667 12.83 64.71 -56.00
CA SER A 667 12.79 64.13 -57.37
C SER A 667 11.96 62.83 -57.51
N ASP A 668 10.95 62.75 -58.38
CA ASP A 668 10.35 63.76 -59.27
C ASP A 668 8.81 63.58 -59.43
N SER A 669 8.19 64.53 -60.12
CA SER A 669 6.77 64.57 -60.53
C SER A 669 6.69 65.34 -61.86
N PRO A 670 5.61 65.27 -62.68
CA PRO A 670 4.26 64.74 -62.43
C PRO A 670 3.91 63.57 -63.40
N LEU A 671 2.70 63.00 -63.56
CA LEU A 671 1.36 63.57 -63.86
C LEU A 671 0.18 62.61 -63.58
N LEU A 672 -1.00 63.20 -63.39
CA LEU A 672 -2.36 62.63 -63.47
C LEU A 672 -2.98 63.01 -64.86
N PRO A 673 -4.25 62.70 -65.25
CA PRO A 673 -5.37 62.04 -64.53
C PRO A 673 -6.17 60.99 -65.38
N THR A 674 -7.40 60.65 -64.93
CA THR A 674 -8.57 60.12 -65.71
C THR A 674 -8.58 58.64 -66.17
N THR A 675 -9.70 57.90 -66.27
CA THR A 675 -11.06 57.87 -65.64
C THR A 675 -11.82 56.57 -66.06
N HIS A 676 -12.96 56.24 -65.42
CA HIS A 676 -14.04 55.33 -65.91
C HIS A 676 -13.69 53.80 -65.97
N ASP A 677 -14.63 52.83 -65.86
CA ASP A 677 -16.09 52.90 -65.62
C ASP A 677 -16.76 51.61 -65.05
N ALA A 678 -18.04 51.76 -64.67
CA ALA A 678 -19.15 50.78 -64.76
C ALA A 678 -19.31 49.52 -63.86
N ALA A 679 -20.60 49.22 -63.62
CA ALA A 679 -21.25 47.98 -63.12
C ALA A 679 -22.76 48.07 -63.53
N PRO A 680 -23.69 47.10 -63.29
CA PRO A 680 -23.61 45.71 -62.78
C PRO A 680 -24.32 44.71 -63.77
N PRO A 681 -24.85 43.55 -63.30
CA PRO A 681 -26.31 43.31 -63.38
C PRO A 681 -26.94 42.61 -62.14
N ARG A 682 -28.19 42.10 -62.22
CA ARG A 682 -29.11 41.92 -61.04
C ARG A 682 -30.29 40.91 -61.25
N ILE A 683 -30.90 40.42 -60.14
CA ILE A 683 -32.33 39.95 -60.00
C ILE A 683 -32.66 38.51 -60.55
N ARG A 684 -33.70 37.71 -60.16
CA ARG A 684 -34.99 37.92 -59.42
C ARG A 684 -35.42 36.83 -58.36
N HIS A 685 -36.51 36.04 -58.54
CA HIS A 685 -37.19 35.21 -57.50
C HIS A 685 -38.08 34.04 -58.01
N ARG A 686 -38.45 33.08 -57.12
CA ARG A 686 -39.85 32.57 -56.82
C ARG A 686 -39.80 31.70 -55.52
N LYS A 687 -40.46 31.99 -54.37
CA LYS A 687 -41.89 31.84 -53.93
C LYS A 687 -42.47 30.41 -54.12
N LEU A 688 -43.15 29.76 -53.15
CA LEU A 688 -44.26 30.21 -52.25
C LEU A 688 -44.26 29.57 -50.82
N SER A 689 -45.21 29.99 -49.96
CA SER A 689 -45.49 29.52 -48.56
C SER A 689 -46.93 28.92 -48.45
N PRO A 690 -47.51 28.49 -47.27
CA PRO A 690 -48.04 29.44 -46.24
C PRO A 690 -48.31 28.96 -44.77
N SER A 691 -47.89 29.76 -43.76
CA SER A 691 -48.65 30.11 -42.50
C SER A 691 -49.05 29.02 -41.46
N PRO A 692 -49.58 29.35 -40.25
CA PRO A 692 -49.79 30.67 -39.58
C PRO A 692 -49.02 30.83 -38.23
N SER A 693 -48.44 31.99 -37.91
CA SER A 693 -48.92 33.05 -36.97
C SER A 693 -49.25 32.61 -35.54
N SER A 694 -48.91 33.34 -34.46
CA SER A 694 -48.65 34.79 -34.36
C SER A 694 -47.80 35.18 -33.15
N SER A 695 -47.09 36.32 -33.23
CA SER A 695 -46.57 37.05 -32.07
C SER A 695 -46.62 38.56 -32.30
N SER A 696 -46.75 39.35 -31.23
CA SER A 696 -46.87 40.81 -31.28
C SER A 696 -45.91 41.46 -30.27
N SER A 697 -45.34 42.61 -30.67
CA SER A 697 -44.88 43.71 -29.81
C SER A 697 -44.19 43.36 -28.47
N MET A 698 -42.85 43.39 -28.45
CA MET A 698 -42.09 43.58 -27.21
C MET A 698 -41.68 45.05 -27.03
N LEU A 699 -41.98 45.59 -25.84
CA LEU A 699 -41.16 46.63 -25.21
C LEU A 699 -40.02 45.95 -24.42
N PRO A 700 -38.88 46.62 -24.20
CA PRO A 700 -37.74 46.02 -23.51
C PRO A 700 -38.02 45.85 -22.01
N ASN A 701 -38.43 44.65 -21.62
CA ASN A 701 -38.64 44.32 -20.21
C ASN A 701 -37.30 43.98 -19.54
N ARG A 702 -37.09 44.51 -18.34
CA ARG A 702 -35.88 44.32 -17.52
C ARG A 702 -35.73 42.82 -17.15
N PRO A 703 -34.51 42.24 -17.13
CA PRO A 703 -34.34 40.83 -16.77
C PRO A 703 -34.91 40.52 -15.37
N THR A 704 -35.74 39.48 -15.26
CA THR A 704 -36.25 38.98 -13.98
C THR A 704 -35.24 38.02 -13.34
N PRO A 705 -35.13 37.94 -11.99
CA PRO A 705 -34.05 37.19 -11.31
C PRO A 705 -34.02 35.66 -11.48
N SER A 706 -34.89 35.07 -12.30
CA SER A 706 -34.98 33.62 -12.50
C SER A 706 -33.80 33.02 -13.26
N SER A 707 -32.98 33.83 -13.96
CA SER A 707 -31.77 33.37 -14.66
C SER A 707 -30.61 33.01 -13.71
N HIS A 708 -30.56 33.57 -12.50
CA HIS A 708 -29.48 33.27 -11.53
C HIS A 708 -29.51 31.82 -11.02
N TYR A 709 -30.52 31.02 -11.36
CA TYR A 709 -30.69 29.64 -10.94
C TYR A 709 -31.11 28.71 -12.09
N ASP A 710 -30.49 28.89 -13.26
CA ASP A 710 -30.61 27.96 -14.40
C ASP A 710 -29.45 26.92 -14.38
N PRO A 711 -29.67 25.69 -13.89
CA PRO A 711 -28.68 24.63 -13.93
C PRO A 711 -28.61 23.97 -15.33
N VAL A 712 -27.39 23.59 -15.73
CA VAL A 712 -27.16 22.70 -16.87
C VAL A 712 -27.63 21.29 -16.50
N TYR A 713 -28.90 21.00 -16.73
CA TYR A 713 -29.46 19.66 -16.55
C TYR A 713 -28.96 18.67 -17.62
N PRO A 714 -28.83 17.38 -17.28
CA PRO A 714 -28.64 16.32 -18.26
C PRO A 714 -29.95 16.06 -19.06
N PRO A 715 -29.93 15.20 -20.09
CA PRO A 715 -31.14 14.77 -20.79
C PRO A 715 -32.22 14.17 -19.85
N PRO A 716 -33.50 14.16 -20.25
CA PRO A 716 -34.60 13.69 -19.40
C PRO A 716 -34.45 12.27 -18.84
N ASP A 717 -33.75 11.39 -19.56
CA ASP A 717 -33.50 9.99 -19.20
C ASP A 717 -32.34 9.80 -18.19
N CYS A 718 -31.89 10.89 -17.54
CA CYS A 718 -30.76 10.92 -16.62
C CYS A 718 -31.14 11.53 -15.27
N PRO A 719 -30.73 10.94 -14.12
CA PRO A 719 -31.13 11.39 -12.80
C PRO A 719 -30.80 12.85 -12.51
N ARG A 720 -31.71 13.52 -11.79
CA ARG A 720 -31.49 14.89 -11.33
C ARG A 720 -30.32 14.96 -10.37
N TRP A 721 -29.49 16.00 -10.52
CA TRP A 721 -28.33 16.22 -9.65
C TRP A 721 -28.72 16.39 -8.17
N GLN A 722 -27.89 15.83 -7.29
CA GLN A 722 -28.08 15.83 -5.84
C GLN A 722 -26.74 16.14 -5.15
N ASN A 723 -26.74 17.01 -4.13
CA ASN A 723 -25.57 17.22 -3.27
C ASN A 723 -25.39 16.01 -2.32
N THR A 724 -24.82 14.94 -2.85
CA THR A 724 -24.54 13.66 -2.19
C THR A 724 -23.05 13.33 -2.22
N ARG A 725 -22.59 12.45 -1.31
CA ARG A 725 -21.20 11.99 -1.22
C ARG A 725 -20.84 10.87 -2.22
N TYR A 726 -21.83 10.34 -2.93
CA TYR A 726 -21.71 9.17 -3.82
C TYR A 726 -21.77 9.63 -5.27
N ALA A 727 -20.68 9.49 -6.02
CA ALA A 727 -20.60 9.88 -7.42
C ALA A 727 -21.58 9.12 -8.33
N CYS A 728 -21.91 7.86 -8.01
CA CYS A 728 -22.94 7.07 -8.72
C CYS A 728 -24.35 7.70 -8.72
N ARG A 729 -24.60 8.67 -7.84
CA ARG A 729 -25.85 9.45 -7.73
C ARG A 729 -25.70 10.91 -8.17
N ARG A 730 -24.71 11.21 -9.02
CA ARG A 730 -24.47 12.57 -9.57
C ARG A 730 -24.21 12.49 -11.07
N PRO A 731 -25.07 13.06 -11.94
CA PRO A 731 -24.80 13.12 -13.37
C PRO A 731 -23.50 13.92 -13.59
N SER A 732 -22.51 13.26 -14.16
CA SER A 732 -21.13 13.77 -14.28
C SER A 732 -20.75 13.83 -15.77
N PRO A 733 -20.84 15.00 -16.43
CA PRO A 733 -20.63 15.13 -17.87
C PRO A 733 -19.17 14.85 -18.26
N LEU A 734 -18.93 14.49 -19.51
CA LEU A 734 -17.58 14.27 -20.04
C LEU A 734 -16.66 15.49 -19.84
N VAL A 735 -17.18 16.68 -20.13
CA VAL A 735 -16.52 17.99 -19.94
C VAL A 735 -17.41 18.87 -19.07
N SER A 736 -16.86 19.48 -18.03
CA SER A 736 -17.59 20.45 -17.19
C SER A 736 -17.41 21.88 -17.70
N ARG A 737 -18.33 22.81 -17.38
CA ARG A 737 -18.02 24.25 -17.47
C ARG A 737 -16.84 24.62 -16.55
N ASN A 738 -16.69 23.92 -15.43
CA ASN A 738 -15.63 24.12 -14.46
C ASN A 738 -14.32 23.40 -14.83
N GLN A 739 -14.17 22.93 -16.08
CA GLN A 739 -13.03 22.08 -16.50
C GLN A 739 -11.64 22.71 -16.22
N PRO A 740 -11.41 24.01 -16.43
CA PRO A 740 -10.10 24.63 -16.15
C PRO A 740 -9.69 24.53 -14.67
N LEU A 741 -10.63 24.74 -13.74
CA LEU A 741 -10.43 24.53 -12.30
C LEU A 741 -10.16 23.05 -11.99
N ILE A 742 -10.92 22.15 -12.61
CA ILE A 742 -10.77 20.69 -12.43
C ILE A 742 -9.40 20.21 -12.89
N SER A 743 -8.87 20.71 -14.02
CA SER A 743 -7.53 20.35 -14.51
C SER A 743 -6.40 20.80 -13.57
N GLU A 744 -6.52 21.96 -12.91
CA GLU A 744 -5.55 22.39 -11.90
C GLU A 744 -5.65 21.58 -10.61
N LEU A 745 -6.87 21.24 -10.16
CA LEU A 745 -7.06 20.36 -9.00
C LEU A 745 -6.62 18.90 -9.27
N GLU A 746 -6.79 18.40 -10.49
CA GLU A 746 -6.29 17.09 -10.93
C GLU A 746 -4.76 17.08 -11.00
N THR A 747 -4.13 18.19 -11.41
CA THR A 747 -2.66 18.33 -11.35
C THR A 747 -2.15 18.10 -9.93
N ILE A 748 -2.82 18.68 -8.93
CA ILE A 748 -2.46 18.51 -7.52
C ILE A 748 -2.78 17.08 -7.05
N ARG A 749 -3.95 16.52 -7.39
CA ARG A 749 -4.31 15.11 -7.08
C ARG A 749 -3.25 14.13 -7.59
N ASN A 750 -2.87 14.26 -8.86
CA ASN A 750 -1.95 13.33 -9.52
C ASN A 750 -0.53 13.46 -8.98
N GLU A 751 -0.09 14.66 -8.60
CA GLU A 751 1.17 14.79 -7.84
C GLU A 751 1.08 14.04 -6.50
N ARG A 752 -0.01 14.18 -5.72
CA ARG A 752 -0.18 13.45 -4.45
C ARG A 752 -0.18 11.93 -4.62
N ARG A 753 -0.76 11.43 -5.73
CA ARG A 753 -0.71 10.02 -6.16
C ARG A 753 0.73 9.55 -6.42
N LEU A 754 1.53 10.36 -7.12
CA LEU A 754 2.94 10.09 -7.42
C LEU A 754 3.84 10.21 -6.18
N THR A 755 3.55 11.12 -5.25
CA THR A 755 4.36 11.32 -4.03
C THR A 755 3.90 10.47 -2.83
N GLY A 756 2.73 9.83 -2.92
CA GLY A 756 2.25 8.83 -1.96
C GLY A 756 1.41 9.39 -0.81
N ASP A 757 0.83 10.58 -0.96
CA ASP A 757 -0.14 11.14 -0.01
C ASP A 757 -1.58 10.77 -0.46
N THR A 758 -1.89 9.49 -0.32
CA THR A 758 -3.18 8.87 -0.72
C THR A 758 -4.38 9.51 -0.03
N TYR A 759 -4.20 10.12 1.15
CA TYR A 759 -5.25 10.86 1.84
C TYR A 759 -5.60 12.16 1.12
N SER A 760 -4.60 12.97 0.76
CA SER A 760 -4.85 14.19 -0.03
C SER A 760 -5.34 13.85 -1.43
N GLU A 761 -4.81 12.80 -2.07
CA GLU A 761 -5.31 12.28 -3.35
C GLU A 761 -6.83 12.00 -3.28
N MET A 762 -7.27 11.23 -2.28
CA MET A 762 -8.71 10.95 -2.06
C MET A 762 -9.54 12.22 -1.84
N ALA A 763 -8.99 13.24 -1.17
CA ALA A 763 -9.68 14.50 -0.93
C ALA A 763 -9.86 15.30 -2.24
N TYR A 764 -8.81 15.44 -3.04
CA TYR A 764 -8.90 16.10 -4.35
C TYR A 764 -9.79 15.32 -5.32
N MET A 765 -9.70 13.98 -5.36
CA MET A 765 -10.55 13.12 -6.21
C MET A 765 -12.05 13.29 -5.89
N ARG A 766 -12.42 13.40 -4.61
CA ARG A 766 -13.81 13.67 -4.18
C ARG A 766 -14.27 15.09 -4.55
N ALA A 767 -13.38 16.08 -4.47
CA ALA A 767 -13.68 17.46 -4.83
C ALA A 767 -13.83 17.63 -6.36
N VAL A 768 -12.89 17.10 -7.15
CA VAL A 768 -12.96 17.04 -8.63
C VAL A 768 -14.29 16.44 -9.08
N SER A 769 -14.66 15.28 -8.54
CA SER A 769 -15.94 14.63 -8.87
C SER A 769 -17.18 15.48 -8.48
N ALA A 770 -17.11 16.21 -7.37
CA ALA A 770 -18.21 17.09 -6.93
C ALA A 770 -18.35 18.35 -7.81
N LEU A 771 -17.23 18.93 -8.25
CA LEU A 771 -17.16 20.10 -9.13
C LEU A 771 -17.51 19.77 -10.58
N LYS A 772 -17.08 18.60 -11.07
CA LYS A 772 -17.38 18.13 -12.44
C LYS A 772 -18.87 17.93 -12.64
N ALA A 773 -19.53 17.34 -11.64
CA ALA A 773 -20.98 17.15 -11.60
C ALA A 773 -21.77 18.38 -11.13
N PHE A 774 -21.15 19.50 -10.74
CA PHE A 774 -21.89 20.67 -10.25
C PHE A 774 -22.65 21.32 -11.41
N PRO A 775 -24.00 21.38 -11.38
CA PRO A 775 -24.78 21.68 -12.58
C PRO A 775 -24.92 23.18 -12.82
N PHE A 776 -24.69 24.02 -11.82
CA PHE A 776 -24.80 25.46 -11.97
C PHE A 776 -23.49 26.06 -12.51
N PRO A 777 -23.54 26.96 -13.50
CA PRO A 777 -22.36 27.71 -13.93
C PRO A 777 -21.78 28.53 -12.76
N ILE A 778 -20.45 28.51 -12.63
CA ILE A 778 -19.68 29.42 -11.78
C ILE A 778 -19.06 30.47 -12.73
N PRO A 779 -19.34 31.78 -12.58
CA PRO A 779 -18.73 32.81 -13.42
C PRO A 779 -17.20 32.81 -13.30
N ASP A 780 -16.49 32.95 -14.42
CA ASP A 780 -15.02 32.93 -14.46
C ASP A 780 -14.48 34.29 -14.94
N PRO A 781 -13.80 35.08 -14.07
CA PRO A 781 -13.36 36.44 -14.39
C PRO A 781 -12.20 36.51 -15.40
N VAL A 782 -11.74 35.37 -15.92
CA VAL A 782 -10.70 35.29 -16.98
C VAL A 782 -11.26 34.71 -18.28
N LEU A 783 -12.39 33.97 -18.23
CA LEU A 783 -12.95 33.26 -19.40
C LEU A 783 -14.32 33.78 -19.85
N ASP A 784 -15.13 34.35 -18.95
CA ASP A 784 -16.38 35.01 -19.33
C ASP A 784 -16.12 36.45 -19.82
N PRO A 785 -16.83 36.94 -20.86
CA PRO A 785 -16.74 38.33 -21.29
C PRO A 785 -17.12 39.32 -20.17
N PRO A 786 -16.53 40.53 -20.12
CA PRO A 786 -16.88 41.54 -19.12
C PRO A 786 -18.35 41.96 -19.08
N GLU A 787 -19.08 41.76 -20.18
CA GLU A 787 -20.52 42.02 -20.31
C GLU A 787 -21.41 40.88 -19.78
N VAL A 788 -20.81 39.74 -19.43
CA VAL A 788 -21.47 38.50 -18.99
C VAL A 788 -21.04 38.10 -17.57
N PHE A 789 -19.84 38.47 -17.15
CA PHE A 789 -19.32 38.19 -15.82
C PHE A 789 -20.11 38.93 -14.72
N ASP A 790 -20.52 38.19 -13.68
CA ASP A 790 -21.31 38.65 -12.55
C ASP A 790 -20.59 38.29 -11.24
N SER A 791 -20.13 39.32 -10.51
CA SER A 791 -19.38 39.19 -9.25
C SER A 791 -20.24 38.62 -8.11
N ASP A 792 -21.51 38.98 -8.08
CA ASP A 792 -22.42 38.68 -6.98
C ASP A 792 -22.90 37.23 -7.14
N LEU A 793 -23.14 36.81 -8.39
CA LEU A 793 -23.33 35.42 -8.75
C LEU A 793 -22.09 34.57 -8.48
N LEU A 794 -20.86 35.09 -8.69
CA LEU A 794 -19.64 34.38 -8.32
C LEU A 794 -19.55 34.15 -6.80
N GLU A 795 -19.77 35.17 -5.97
CA GLU A 795 -19.75 35.00 -4.50
C GLU A 795 -20.84 34.01 -4.05
N LEU A 796 -22.06 34.14 -4.58
CA LEU A 796 -23.17 33.22 -4.32
C LEU A 796 -22.78 31.77 -4.65
N ARG A 797 -22.21 31.53 -5.84
CA ARG A 797 -21.76 30.20 -6.31
C ARG A 797 -20.62 29.65 -5.48
N LEU A 798 -19.64 30.47 -5.08
CA LEU A 798 -18.57 30.04 -4.17
C LEU A 798 -19.15 29.61 -2.82
N SER A 799 -20.18 30.31 -2.32
CA SER A 799 -20.90 29.91 -1.10
C SER A 799 -21.63 28.57 -1.25
N GLU A 800 -22.04 28.18 -2.46
CA GLU A 800 -22.68 26.89 -2.76
C GLU A 800 -21.63 25.79 -2.91
N VAL A 801 -20.50 26.09 -3.56
CA VAL A 801 -19.34 25.21 -3.72
C VAL A 801 -18.71 24.82 -2.36
N GLU A 802 -18.65 25.75 -1.39
CA GLU A 802 -18.20 25.44 -0.02
C GLU A 802 -19.08 24.39 0.67
N LYS A 803 -20.35 24.28 0.26
CA LYS A 803 -21.36 23.35 0.83
C LYS A 803 -21.41 22.00 0.09
N LEU A 804 -20.56 21.76 -0.93
CA LEU A 804 -20.56 20.52 -1.71
C LEU A 804 -19.91 19.34 -0.96
N LYS A 805 -20.62 18.20 -0.91
CA LYS A 805 -20.11 16.96 -0.31
C LYS A 805 -18.99 16.36 -1.15
N GLY A 806 -17.76 16.72 -0.76
CA GLY A 806 -16.51 16.37 -1.43
C GLY A 806 -15.49 17.50 -1.37
N VAL A 807 -15.93 18.75 -1.26
CA VAL A 807 -15.07 19.93 -1.12
C VAL A 807 -14.75 20.15 0.37
N GLY A 808 -13.46 20.16 0.72
CA GLY A 808 -12.98 20.47 2.07
C GLY A 808 -12.33 21.85 2.14
N LYS A 809 -12.20 22.44 3.34
CA LYS A 809 -11.72 23.83 3.55
C LYS A 809 -10.44 24.19 2.79
N LYS A 810 -9.42 23.31 2.76
CA LYS A 810 -8.18 23.54 1.98
C LYS A 810 -8.47 23.58 0.47
N VAL A 811 -9.23 22.64 -0.07
CA VAL A 811 -9.61 22.65 -1.50
C VAL A 811 -10.43 23.90 -1.82
N PHE A 812 -11.38 24.29 -0.97
CA PHE A 812 -12.12 25.54 -1.15
C PHE A 812 -11.24 26.79 -1.12
N SER A 813 -10.18 26.82 -0.30
CA SER A 813 -9.21 27.92 -0.34
C SER A 813 -8.45 28.02 -1.68
N LEU A 814 -8.21 26.88 -2.34
CA LEU A 814 -7.59 26.84 -3.68
C LEU A 814 -8.59 27.20 -4.78
N ILE A 815 -9.87 26.80 -4.66
CA ILE A 815 -10.95 27.25 -5.54
C ILE A 815 -11.11 28.78 -5.46
N LYS A 816 -11.06 29.37 -4.27
CA LYS A 816 -11.06 30.83 -4.12
C LYS A 816 -9.79 31.49 -4.67
N GLN A 817 -8.62 30.87 -4.55
CA GLN A 817 -7.39 31.37 -5.20
C GLN A 817 -7.52 31.37 -6.73
N PHE A 818 -8.12 30.33 -7.31
CA PHE A 818 -8.36 30.20 -8.75
C PHE A 818 -9.24 31.34 -9.29
N TYR A 819 -10.40 31.58 -8.68
CA TYR A 819 -11.32 32.64 -9.10
C TYR A 819 -10.91 34.06 -8.66
N ALA A 820 -10.01 34.21 -7.69
CA ALA A 820 -9.40 35.51 -7.36
C ALA A 820 -8.23 35.89 -8.28
N SER A 821 -7.75 34.97 -9.12
CA SER A 821 -6.62 35.21 -10.03
C SER A 821 -7.10 35.78 -11.37
N THR A 822 -6.54 36.94 -11.73
CA THR A 822 -6.77 37.65 -12.99
C THR A 822 -5.71 37.36 -14.07
N SER A 823 -4.84 36.35 -13.88
CA SER A 823 -3.80 36.04 -14.87
C SER A 823 -4.42 35.49 -16.16
N THR A 824 -4.35 36.28 -17.23
CA THR A 824 -4.70 35.90 -18.61
C THR A 824 -3.53 35.21 -19.35
N LYS A 825 -2.40 34.99 -18.66
CA LYS A 825 -1.16 34.48 -19.26
C LYS A 825 -1.32 33.01 -19.67
N LYS A 826 -1.52 32.79 -20.98
CA LYS A 826 -1.75 31.46 -21.57
C LYS A 826 -0.72 30.42 -21.10
N GLY A 827 -1.17 29.43 -20.34
CA GLY A 827 -0.35 28.34 -19.81
C GLY A 827 0.20 28.57 -18.39
N GLU A 828 -0.11 29.68 -17.73
CA GLU A 828 0.10 29.86 -16.29
C GLU A 828 -1.13 29.35 -15.52
N ALA A 829 -0.90 28.55 -14.47
CA ALA A 829 -1.95 28.03 -13.60
C ALA A 829 -2.37 29.10 -12.55
N ARG A 830 -3.67 29.21 -12.29
CA ARG A 830 -4.24 30.22 -11.38
C ARG A 830 -4.13 29.83 -9.90
N ILE A 831 -4.04 28.54 -9.60
CA ILE A 831 -3.68 28.00 -8.29
C ILE A 831 -2.15 27.93 -8.19
N VAL A 832 -1.57 28.60 -7.19
CA VAL A 832 -0.11 28.69 -7.02
C VAL A 832 0.51 27.31 -6.81
N GLU A 833 -0.17 26.41 -6.11
CA GLU A 833 0.32 25.03 -5.93
C GLU A 833 0.35 24.26 -7.26
N ALA A 834 -0.64 24.44 -8.13
CA ALA A 834 -0.62 23.88 -9.48
C ALA A 834 0.49 24.52 -10.33
N LYS A 835 0.75 25.83 -10.21
CA LYS A 835 1.87 26.53 -10.87
C LYS A 835 3.24 25.97 -10.45
N VAL A 836 3.46 25.72 -9.16
CA VAL A 836 4.70 25.11 -8.65
C VAL A 836 4.87 23.68 -9.17
N ILE A 837 3.82 22.86 -9.11
CA ILE A 837 3.84 21.49 -9.67
C ILE A 837 4.07 21.52 -11.19
N HIS A 838 3.58 22.54 -11.91
CA HIS A 838 3.79 22.67 -13.35
C HIS A 838 5.27 22.93 -13.74
N ARG A 839 6.10 23.51 -12.87
CA ARG A 839 7.56 23.62 -13.11
C ARG A 839 8.37 22.43 -12.56
N ASP A 840 7.76 21.55 -11.74
CA ASP A 840 8.48 20.44 -11.12
C ASP A 840 8.76 19.31 -12.11
N ARG A 841 9.97 19.33 -12.69
CA ARG A 841 10.45 18.31 -13.64
C ARG A 841 10.42 16.89 -13.05
N ALA A 842 10.47 16.72 -11.72
CA ALA A 842 10.35 15.40 -11.09
C ALA A 842 8.94 14.81 -11.27
N VAL A 843 7.90 15.63 -11.12
CA VAL A 843 6.50 15.21 -11.31
C VAL A 843 6.26 14.83 -12.77
N TYR A 844 6.87 15.54 -13.72
CA TYR A 844 6.81 15.17 -15.13
C TYR A 844 7.49 13.82 -15.42
N ILE A 845 8.73 13.62 -14.96
CA ILE A 845 9.48 12.38 -15.21
C ILE A 845 8.78 11.17 -14.56
N MET A 846 8.23 11.32 -13.35
CA MET A 846 7.44 10.26 -12.72
C MET A 846 6.13 9.95 -13.47
N ASN A 847 5.45 10.94 -14.06
CA ASN A 847 4.30 10.70 -14.94
C ASN A 847 4.70 9.89 -16.18
N ALA A 848 5.75 10.34 -16.89
CA ALA A 848 6.24 9.66 -18.09
C ALA A 848 6.61 8.20 -17.80
N PHE A 849 7.24 7.90 -16.65
CA PHE A 849 7.49 6.53 -16.25
C PHE A 849 6.22 5.67 -16.11
N THR A 850 5.09 6.23 -15.67
CA THR A 850 3.81 5.47 -15.60
C THR A 850 3.17 5.17 -16.95
N GLU A 851 3.71 5.68 -18.06
CA GLU A 851 3.30 5.29 -19.42
C GLU A 851 3.88 3.92 -19.84
N LEU A 852 4.94 3.45 -19.17
CA LEU A 852 5.47 2.10 -19.37
C LEU A 852 4.59 1.08 -18.65
N TYR A 853 4.16 0.03 -19.38
CA TYR A 853 3.27 -0.99 -18.83
C TYR A 853 3.83 -1.60 -17.53
N GLY A 854 2.98 -1.66 -16.50
CA GLY A 854 3.30 -2.19 -15.18
C GLY A 854 3.97 -1.19 -14.23
N ILE A 855 4.38 0.01 -14.69
CA ILE A 855 4.88 1.05 -13.79
C ILE A 855 3.71 1.81 -13.17
N GLY A 856 3.26 1.37 -12.00
CA GLY A 856 2.41 2.18 -11.13
C GLY A 856 3.15 3.39 -10.53
N PRO A 857 2.43 4.36 -9.92
CA PRO A 857 3.01 5.52 -9.25
C PRO A 857 4.13 5.20 -8.24
N ILE A 858 4.05 4.03 -7.59
CA ILE A 858 5.08 3.53 -6.68
C ILE A 858 6.38 3.21 -7.44
N GLY A 859 6.30 2.45 -8.53
CA GLY A 859 7.45 2.10 -9.37
C GLY A 859 8.08 3.32 -10.05
N ALA A 860 7.26 4.30 -10.47
CA ALA A 860 7.76 5.57 -11.00
C ALA A 860 8.53 6.38 -9.95
N ARG A 861 8.00 6.47 -8.72
CA ARG A 861 8.66 7.13 -7.58
C ARG A 861 9.95 6.41 -7.17
N GLU A 862 9.97 5.07 -7.15
CA GLU A 862 11.19 4.29 -6.93
C GLU A 862 12.25 4.55 -8.01
N ALA A 863 11.86 4.49 -9.29
CA ALA A 863 12.77 4.72 -10.40
C ALA A 863 13.39 6.13 -10.30
N TYR A 864 12.56 7.16 -10.08
CA TYR A 864 13.02 8.53 -9.93
C TYR A 864 13.93 8.71 -8.69
N ASN A 865 13.57 8.17 -7.53
CA ASN A 865 14.35 8.30 -6.31
C ASN A 865 15.72 7.61 -6.39
N SER A 866 15.78 6.44 -7.04
CA SER A 866 17.05 5.77 -7.35
C SER A 866 17.77 6.38 -8.57
N GLY A 867 17.36 7.55 -9.05
CA GLY A 867 18.11 8.38 -10.01
C GLY A 867 17.71 8.31 -11.48
N ALA A 868 16.64 7.61 -11.88
CA ALA A 868 16.25 7.54 -13.29
C ALA A 868 15.70 8.88 -13.80
N ARG A 869 16.12 9.31 -15.00
CA ARG A 869 15.67 10.54 -15.68
C ARG A 869 15.31 10.34 -17.16
N SER A 870 15.65 9.19 -17.76
CA SER A 870 15.27 8.74 -19.10
C SER A 870 14.50 7.42 -19.05
N PHE A 871 13.83 7.02 -20.14
CA PHE A 871 13.28 5.66 -20.23
C PHE A 871 14.41 4.60 -20.23
N SER A 872 15.53 4.89 -20.89
CA SER A 872 16.73 4.04 -20.87
C SER A 872 17.22 3.73 -19.45
N ASP A 873 17.21 4.70 -18.52
CA ASP A 873 17.60 4.46 -17.13
C ASP A 873 16.71 3.44 -16.42
N VAL A 874 15.42 3.38 -16.78
CA VAL A 874 14.47 2.40 -16.25
C VAL A 874 14.77 1.01 -16.81
N LEU A 875 15.05 0.92 -18.12
CA LEU A 875 15.43 -0.35 -18.78
C LEU A 875 16.68 -0.97 -18.16
N HIS A 876 17.73 -0.17 -17.94
CA HIS A 876 19.01 -0.63 -17.40
C HIS A 876 18.93 -1.18 -15.97
N ARG A 877 17.80 -0.98 -15.26
CA ARG A 877 17.58 -1.47 -13.89
C ARG A 877 16.97 -2.87 -13.82
N GLY A 878 16.71 -3.51 -14.95
CA GLY A 878 16.38 -4.95 -15.03
C GLY A 878 14.99 -5.36 -14.52
N LYS A 879 14.17 -4.44 -13.99
CA LYS A 879 12.76 -4.72 -13.67
C LYS A 879 11.98 -4.93 -14.98
N SER A 880 11.60 -6.16 -15.31
CA SER A 880 10.44 -6.40 -16.19
C SER A 880 9.19 -6.13 -15.38
N LEU A 881 8.22 -5.42 -15.96
CA LEU A 881 7.02 -4.94 -15.26
C LEU A 881 5.71 -5.47 -15.86
N ALA A 882 5.81 -6.21 -16.98
CA ALA A 882 4.73 -7.05 -17.49
C ALA A 882 5.16 -8.52 -17.47
N THR A 883 4.17 -9.42 -17.37
CA THR A 883 4.37 -10.88 -17.40
C THR A 883 4.93 -11.36 -18.73
N HIS A 884 4.54 -10.73 -19.84
CA HIS A 884 4.85 -11.20 -21.20
C HIS A 884 5.41 -10.14 -22.16
N LEU A 885 5.43 -8.85 -21.77
CA LEU A 885 6.01 -7.76 -22.57
C LEU A 885 7.29 -7.23 -21.91
N SER A 886 8.45 -7.40 -22.58
CA SER A 886 9.72 -6.89 -22.05
C SER A 886 9.75 -5.35 -22.07
N ALA A 887 10.37 -4.73 -21.06
CA ALA A 887 10.39 -3.26 -20.95
C ALA A 887 11.03 -2.56 -22.17
N LYS A 888 12.04 -3.18 -22.82
CA LYS A 888 12.63 -2.68 -24.08
C LYS A 888 11.58 -2.63 -25.20
N GLU A 889 10.71 -3.63 -25.25
CA GLU A 889 9.66 -3.74 -26.26
C GLU A 889 8.52 -2.76 -25.96
N SER A 890 8.14 -2.58 -24.68
CA SER A 890 7.22 -1.51 -24.25
C SER A 890 7.69 -0.13 -24.73
N VAL A 891 8.99 0.16 -24.60
CA VAL A 891 9.58 1.42 -25.09
C VAL A 891 9.58 1.48 -26.63
N ARG A 892 9.83 0.37 -27.33
CA ARG A 892 9.81 0.32 -28.81
C ARG A 892 8.44 0.69 -29.40
N ILE A 893 7.35 0.29 -28.75
CA ILE A 893 5.97 0.55 -29.21
C ILE A 893 5.32 1.77 -28.54
N LEU A 894 5.98 2.42 -27.56
CA LEU A 894 5.38 3.50 -26.76
C LEU A 894 4.89 4.67 -27.63
N ASP A 895 5.61 5.01 -28.70
CA ASP A 895 5.25 6.10 -29.61
C ASP A 895 3.97 5.81 -30.44
N ASP A 896 3.55 4.55 -30.54
CA ASP A 896 2.27 4.12 -31.10
C ASP A 896 1.16 4.10 -30.03
N LEU A 897 1.47 3.61 -28.82
CA LEU A 897 0.53 3.59 -27.69
C LEU A 897 0.18 5.02 -27.20
N ARG A 898 1.10 5.98 -27.37
CA ARG A 898 0.90 7.41 -27.14
C ARG A 898 -0.08 8.06 -28.15
N GLN A 899 -0.43 7.41 -29.27
CA GLN A 899 -1.33 7.99 -30.28
C GLN A 899 -2.80 7.63 -29.98
N PRO A 900 -3.68 8.60 -29.67
CA PRO A 900 -5.03 8.30 -29.21
C PRO A 900 -5.96 7.77 -30.34
N ILE A 901 -6.47 6.55 -30.13
CA ILE A 901 -7.36 5.76 -31.00
C ILE A 901 -8.69 6.49 -31.21
N GLY A 902 -9.20 6.55 -32.45
CA GLY A 902 -10.48 7.19 -32.77
C GLY A 902 -11.68 6.22 -32.76
N ARG A 903 -12.91 6.72 -32.54
CA ARG A 903 -14.12 5.86 -32.44
C ARG A 903 -14.37 4.92 -33.63
N GLU A 904 -14.03 5.33 -34.85
CA GLU A 904 -14.13 4.50 -36.06
C GLU A 904 -13.14 3.33 -36.04
N GLU A 905 -11.91 3.61 -35.60
CA GLU A 905 -10.83 2.63 -35.46
C GLU A 905 -11.14 1.62 -34.34
N CYS A 906 -11.68 2.09 -33.21
CA CYS A 906 -12.21 1.23 -32.14
C CYS A 906 -13.27 0.24 -32.66
N ARG A 907 -14.25 0.73 -33.45
CA ARG A 907 -15.29 -0.12 -34.06
C ARG A 907 -14.68 -1.11 -35.05
N SER A 908 -13.83 -0.66 -35.97
CA SER A 908 -13.19 -1.55 -36.97
C SER A 908 -12.36 -2.67 -36.32
N ILE A 909 -11.65 -2.40 -35.22
CA ILE A 909 -10.89 -3.43 -34.48
C ILE A 909 -11.86 -4.39 -33.78
N THR A 910 -12.90 -3.88 -33.13
CA THR A 910 -13.91 -4.71 -32.46
C THR A 910 -14.67 -5.60 -33.45
N GLU A 911 -15.08 -5.07 -34.60
CA GLU A 911 -15.74 -5.83 -35.66
C GLU A 911 -14.85 -6.95 -36.23
N GLU A 912 -13.54 -6.73 -36.33
CA GLU A 912 -12.58 -7.77 -36.70
C GLU A 912 -12.46 -8.85 -35.62
N ILE A 913 -12.33 -8.47 -34.34
CA ILE A 913 -12.25 -9.42 -33.23
C ILE A 913 -13.56 -10.23 -33.11
N MET A 914 -14.73 -9.59 -33.19
CA MET A 914 -16.03 -10.28 -33.11
C MET A 914 -16.31 -11.20 -34.31
N ARG A 915 -15.72 -10.91 -35.49
CA ARG A 915 -15.74 -11.84 -36.64
C ARG A 915 -14.97 -13.13 -36.34
N LEU A 916 -13.91 -13.06 -35.53
CA LEU A 916 -13.14 -14.22 -35.08
C LEU A 916 -13.81 -14.94 -33.92
N VAL A 917 -14.44 -14.22 -32.97
CA VAL A 917 -15.29 -14.81 -31.92
C VAL A 917 -16.36 -15.72 -32.54
N LYS A 918 -17.07 -15.23 -33.56
CA LYS A 918 -18.07 -16.02 -34.31
C LYS A 918 -17.48 -17.21 -35.08
N ALA A 919 -16.19 -17.18 -35.42
CA ALA A 919 -15.53 -18.28 -36.15
C ALA A 919 -14.92 -19.36 -35.24
N VAL A 920 -14.79 -19.10 -33.93
CA VAL A 920 -14.31 -20.08 -32.93
C VAL A 920 -15.42 -20.66 -32.03
N LEU A 921 -16.63 -20.09 -32.12
CA LEU A 921 -17.87 -20.57 -31.50
C LEU A 921 -18.72 -21.38 -32.48
N ALA A 922 -19.77 -22.03 -31.97
CA ALA A 922 -20.82 -22.64 -32.80
C ALA A 922 -21.94 -21.62 -33.10
N ASP A 923 -22.64 -21.82 -34.22
CA ASP A 923 -23.65 -20.88 -34.75
C ASP A 923 -24.86 -20.64 -33.81
N ASP A 924 -25.08 -21.53 -32.84
CA ASP A 924 -26.17 -21.49 -31.87
C ASP A 924 -25.82 -20.80 -30.54
N VAL A 925 -24.56 -20.40 -30.33
CA VAL A 925 -24.14 -19.73 -29.09
C VAL A 925 -24.53 -18.26 -29.07
N GLU A 926 -25.37 -17.85 -28.11
CA GLU A 926 -25.65 -16.44 -27.87
C GLU A 926 -24.37 -15.69 -27.44
N VAL A 927 -24.13 -14.53 -28.07
CA VAL A 927 -23.02 -13.62 -27.74
C VAL A 927 -23.50 -12.17 -27.72
N LYS A 928 -23.35 -11.51 -26.57
CA LYS A 928 -23.42 -10.04 -26.43
C LYS A 928 -22.00 -9.47 -26.43
N TYR A 929 -21.80 -8.26 -26.94
CA TYR A 929 -20.53 -7.55 -26.79
C TYR A 929 -20.72 -6.04 -26.72
N GLU A 930 -19.81 -5.35 -26.04
CA GLU A 930 -19.84 -3.89 -25.86
C GLU A 930 -18.42 -3.32 -25.77
N ILE A 931 -18.21 -2.12 -26.31
CA ILE A 931 -16.95 -1.38 -26.20
C ILE A 931 -17.04 -0.45 -24.99
N CYS A 932 -16.19 -0.71 -23.99
CA CYS A 932 -16.31 -0.17 -22.64
C CYS A 932 -15.41 1.08 -22.39
N GLY A 933 -15.05 1.31 -21.12
CA GLY A 933 -14.05 2.27 -20.69
C GLY A 933 -14.27 3.69 -21.18
N GLY A 934 -13.19 4.31 -21.67
CA GLY A 934 -13.20 5.71 -22.11
C GLY A 934 -14.12 5.97 -23.30
N TYR A 935 -14.13 5.05 -24.27
CA TYR A 935 -15.00 5.10 -25.45
C TYR A 935 -16.48 5.15 -25.05
N ARG A 936 -16.88 4.29 -24.12
CA ARG A 936 -18.30 4.16 -23.74
C ARG A 936 -18.87 5.39 -23.07
N ARG A 937 -18.07 6.05 -22.22
CA ARG A 937 -18.46 7.30 -21.56
C ARG A 937 -18.36 8.54 -22.47
N GLY A 938 -18.53 8.35 -23.79
CA GLY A 938 -18.63 9.42 -24.77
C GLY A 938 -17.32 10.02 -25.28
N LYS A 939 -16.13 9.51 -24.92
CA LYS A 939 -14.89 10.09 -25.46
C LYS A 939 -14.79 9.92 -26.98
N GLU A 940 -14.37 10.97 -27.68
CA GLU A 940 -14.04 10.91 -29.12
C GLU A 940 -12.78 10.08 -29.40
N ARG A 941 -11.89 9.99 -28.41
CA ARG A 941 -10.64 9.23 -28.49
C ARG A 941 -10.27 8.56 -27.17
N THR A 942 -9.55 7.44 -27.27
CA THR A 942 -9.07 6.62 -26.14
C THR A 942 -7.61 6.22 -26.36
N PHE A 943 -6.93 5.65 -25.36
CA PHE A 943 -5.56 5.11 -25.49
C PHE A 943 -5.53 3.57 -25.49
N ASP A 944 -6.67 2.98 -25.15
CA ASP A 944 -6.95 1.58 -24.93
C ASP A 944 -8.36 1.25 -25.41
N LEU A 945 -8.56 0.01 -25.84
CA LEU A 945 -9.84 -0.52 -26.30
C LEU A 945 -10.32 -1.63 -25.37
N ASP A 946 -11.17 -1.29 -24.41
CA ASP A 946 -11.86 -2.26 -23.55
C ASP A 946 -13.00 -2.92 -24.34
N VAL A 947 -13.02 -4.25 -24.47
CA VAL A 947 -14.14 -4.98 -25.11
C VAL A 947 -14.64 -6.09 -24.19
N ILE A 948 -15.92 -6.01 -23.83
CA ILE A 948 -16.60 -7.01 -23.01
C ILE A 948 -17.37 -7.95 -23.92
N ILE A 949 -17.19 -9.25 -23.75
CA ILE A 949 -17.76 -10.33 -24.56
C ILE A 949 -18.53 -11.26 -23.61
N GLY A 950 -19.85 -11.12 -23.59
CA GLY A 950 -20.76 -12.01 -22.87
C GLY A 950 -21.15 -13.20 -23.74
N HIS A 951 -21.02 -14.44 -23.27
CA HIS A 951 -21.37 -15.63 -24.06
C HIS A 951 -22.17 -16.69 -23.29
N GLY A 952 -22.93 -17.49 -24.05
CA GLY A 952 -23.69 -18.64 -23.56
C GLY A 952 -22.91 -19.97 -23.52
N GLU A 953 -21.70 -20.04 -24.07
CA GLU A 953 -20.88 -21.27 -24.01
C GLU A 953 -20.47 -21.60 -22.57
N SER A 954 -20.55 -22.88 -22.20
CA SER A 954 -20.29 -23.36 -20.83
C SER A 954 -18.86 -23.09 -20.35
N PRO A 955 -18.64 -22.79 -19.04
CA PRO A 955 -17.33 -22.39 -18.50
C PRO A 955 -16.16 -23.38 -18.68
N SER A 956 -16.40 -24.61 -19.14
CA SER A 956 -15.36 -25.63 -19.35
C SER A 956 -14.55 -25.45 -20.65
N ARG A 957 -14.82 -24.40 -21.44
CA ARG A 957 -14.13 -24.11 -22.70
C ARG A 957 -13.62 -22.67 -22.73
N ALA A 958 -12.31 -22.50 -22.50
CA ALA A 958 -11.63 -21.20 -22.55
C ALA A 958 -11.71 -20.54 -23.94
N LEU A 959 -12.77 -19.77 -24.17
CA LEU A 959 -13.01 -19.01 -25.41
C LEU A 959 -11.86 -18.04 -25.67
N HIS A 960 -11.36 -17.38 -24.62
CA HIS A 960 -10.23 -16.45 -24.70
C HIS A 960 -9.00 -17.11 -25.34
N MET A 961 -8.62 -18.32 -24.93
CA MET A 961 -7.45 -19.02 -25.49
C MET A 961 -7.60 -19.34 -26.99
N ARG A 962 -8.76 -19.85 -27.41
CA ARG A 962 -9.04 -20.13 -28.83
C ARG A 962 -9.01 -18.85 -29.68
N LEU A 963 -9.60 -17.77 -29.17
CA LEU A 963 -9.61 -16.48 -29.86
C LEU A 963 -8.20 -15.90 -29.98
N LEU A 964 -7.41 -15.93 -28.90
CA LEU A 964 -6.02 -15.46 -28.89
C LEU A 964 -5.14 -16.28 -29.84
N GLU A 965 -5.32 -17.59 -29.92
CA GLU A 965 -4.62 -18.45 -30.88
C GLU A 965 -4.99 -18.10 -32.34
N GLU A 966 -6.28 -17.94 -32.66
CA GLU A 966 -6.73 -17.58 -34.01
C GLU A 966 -6.31 -16.15 -34.42
N MET A 967 -6.39 -15.18 -33.50
CA MET A 967 -5.89 -13.81 -33.70
C MET A 967 -4.37 -13.79 -33.94
N LYS A 968 -3.61 -14.61 -33.20
CA LYS A 968 -2.16 -14.77 -33.39
C LYS A 968 -1.83 -15.48 -34.71
N ARG A 969 -2.59 -16.52 -35.10
CA ARG A 969 -2.46 -17.21 -36.39
C ARG A 969 -2.72 -16.29 -37.58
N LYS A 970 -3.59 -15.30 -37.42
CA LYS A 970 -3.87 -14.23 -38.39
C LYS A 970 -2.89 -13.04 -38.32
N GLY A 971 -1.94 -13.04 -37.38
CA GLY A 971 -0.95 -11.97 -37.23
C GLY A 971 -1.49 -10.67 -36.63
N LEU A 972 -2.71 -10.67 -36.07
CA LEU A 972 -3.32 -9.47 -35.48
C LEU A 972 -2.68 -9.10 -34.14
N ILE A 973 -2.32 -10.10 -33.32
CA ILE A 973 -1.63 -9.89 -32.04
C ILE A 973 -0.13 -9.80 -32.29
N THR A 974 0.48 -8.68 -31.94
CA THR A 974 1.94 -8.52 -31.90
C THR A 974 2.50 -8.90 -30.54
N HIS A 975 1.77 -8.59 -29.45
CA HIS A 975 2.23 -8.85 -28.08
C HIS A 975 1.07 -9.31 -27.19
N MET A 976 1.32 -10.34 -26.38
CA MET A 976 0.52 -10.61 -25.19
C MET A 976 1.16 -9.85 -24.03
N VAL A 977 0.37 -9.19 -23.18
CA VAL A 977 0.91 -8.35 -22.09
C VAL A 977 0.60 -8.98 -20.74
N ASN A 978 -0.66 -9.37 -20.54
CA ASN A 978 -1.14 -10.21 -19.45
C ASN A 978 -2.33 -11.06 -19.93
N VAL A 979 -2.44 -12.30 -19.48
CA VAL A 979 -3.67 -13.10 -19.61
C VAL A 979 -3.93 -13.73 -18.25
N SER A 980 -5.15 -13.57 -17.74
CA SER A 980 -5.51 -13.95 -16.38
C SER A 980 -6.99 -14.29 -16.28
N THR A 981 -7.29 -15.30 -15.47
CA THR A 981 -8.64 -15.70 -15.09
C THR A 981 -8.78 -15.41 -13.59
N PRO A 982 -9.32 -14.24 -13.18
CA PRO A 982 -9.50 -13.92 -11.77
C PRO A 982 -10.40 -14.92 -11.05
N ALA A 983 -10.18 -15.07 -9.74
CA ALA A 983 -11.14 -15.76 -8.87
C ALA A 983 -12.45 -14.95 -8.80
N PRO A 984 -13.62 -15.61 -8.68
CA PRO A 984 -14.89 -14.91 -8.46
C PRO A 984 -14.89 -14.19 -7.11
N SER A 985 -15.48 -13.00 -7.05
CA SER A 985 -15.33 -12.10 -5.90
C SER A 985 -15.96 -12.62 -4.60
N PHE A 986 -17.10 -13.33 -4.66
CA PHE A 986 -17.76 -13.91 -3.47
C PHE A 986 -18.62 -15.13 -3.85
N LEU A 987 -18.45 -16.25 -3.11
CA LEU A 987 -19.41 -16.76 -2.13
C LEU A 987 -18.90 -18.05 -1.45
N ASP A 988 -19.57 -18.47 -0.36
CA ASP A 988 -19.09 -19.48 0.58
C ASP A 988 -19.19 -20.94 0.06
N ASP A 989 -18.17 -21.75 0.39
CA ASP A 989 -17.95 -23.12 -0.10
C ASP A 989 -18.94 -24.16 0.50
N THR A 990 -19.85 -23.71 1.37
CA THR A 990 -20.89 -24.55 1.98
C THR A 990 -22.17 -24.68 1.14
N THR A 991 -22.39 -23.78 0.17
CA THR A 991 -23.66 -23.72 -0.58
C THR A 991 -23.68 -24.63 -1.82
N THR A 992 -24.15 -25.86 -1.65
CA THR A 992 -24.44 -26.74 -2.80
C THR A 992 -25.46 -26.09 -3.75
N LYS A 993 -25.03 -25.78 -4.99
CA LYS A 993 -25.78 -25.21 -6.15
C LYS A 993 -25.69 -23.68 -6.40
N SER A 994 -24.55 -23.02 -6.15
CA SER A 994 -24.23 -21.75 -6.83
C SER A 994 -23.19 -21.97 -7.93
N GLU A 995 -23.45 -21.51 -9.16
CA GLU A 995 -22.49 -21.64 -10.26
C GLU A 995 -21.45 -20.49 -10.22
N ALA A 996 -20.23 -20.80 -9.78
CA ALA A 996 -19.10 -19.88 -9.76
C ALA A 996 -18.95 -19.11 -11.09
N VAL A 997 -18.82 -17.78 -11.00
CA VAL A 997 -18.73 -16.91 -12.18
C VAL A 997 -17.29 -16.84 -12.66
N HIS A 998 -17.03 -17.46 -13.82
CA HIS A 998 -15.73 -17.41 -14.47
C HIS A 998 -15.62 -16.15 -15.32
N ILE A 999 -14.63 -15.29 -15.07
CA ILE A 999 -14.25 -14.22 -16.00
C ILE A 999 -12.82 -14.43 -16.45
N ASP A 1000 -12.59 -14.28 -17.75
CA ASP A 1000 -11.25 -14.25 -18.34
C ASP A 1000 -10.91 -12.82 -18.80
N ILE A 1001 -9.64 -12.43 -18.66
CA ILE A 1001 -9.12 -11.14 -19.08
C ILE A 1001 -7.84 -11.36 -19.89
N ALA A 1002 -7.77 -10.75 -21.08
CA ALA A 1002 -6.60 -10.79 -21.95
C ALA A 1002 -6.19 -9.37 -22.40
N ASN A 1003 -5.11 -8.87 -21.80
CA ASN A 1003 -4.49 -7.59 -22.14
C ASN A 1003 -3.46 -7.82 -23.24
N ILE A 1004 -3.73 -7.29 -24.44
CA ILE A 1004 -2.95 -7.56 -25.66
C ILE A 1004 -2.60 -6.27 -26.40
N VAL A 1005 -1.58 -6.36 -27.25
CA VAL A 1005 -1.29 -5.35 -28.28
C VAL A 1005 -1.61 -5.95 -29.64
N VAL A 1006 -2.51 -5.30 -30.36
CA VAL A 1006 -2.82 -5.62 -31.75
C VAL A 1006 -2.16 -4.63 -32.70
N LEU A 1007 -1.91 -5.06 -33.93
CA LEU A 1007 -1.50 -4.20 -35.03
C LEU A 1007 -2.57 -4.30 -36.13
N PRO A 1008 -3.53 -3.35 -36.20
CA PRO A 1008 -4.63 -3.42 -37.15
C PRO A 1008 -4.13 -3.42 -38.60
N SER A 1009 -4.76 -4.23 -39.44
CA SER A 1009 -4.45 -4.24 -40.88
C SER A 1009 -4.66 -2.84 -41.47
N PRO A 1010 -3.72 -2.27 -42.25
CA PRO A 1010 -3.91 -0.96 -42.84
C PRO A 1010 -5.10 -0.97 -43.80
N ALA A 1011 -6.01 0.00 -43.65
CA ALA A 1011 -7.11 0.16 -44.57
C ALA A 1011 -6.58 0.37 -45.99
N SER A 1012 -7.17 -0.31 -46.97
CA SER A 1012 -6.71 -0.38 -48.38
C SER A 1012 -6.61 0.99 -49.09
N THR A 1013 -7.11 2.05 -48.46
CA THR A 1013 -7.14 3.44 -48.97
C THR A 1013 -6.15 4.39 -48.28
N THR A 1014 -5.38 3.94 -47.27
CA THR A 1014 -4.50 4.83 -46.48
C THR A 1014 -3.02 4.46 -46.59
N HIS A 1015 -2.20 5.37 -47.15
CA HIS A 1015 -0.73 5.27 -47.19
C HIS A 1015 -0.03 5.50 -45.83
N ARG A 1016 -0.67 5.15 -44.71
CA ARG A 1016 -0.09 5.29 -43.36
C ARG A 1016 0.41 3.93 -42.87
N PRO A 1017 1.53 3.87 -42.12
CA PRO A 1017 1.93 2.63 -41.45
C PRO A 1017 0.86 2.24 -40.42
N PRO A 1018 0.65 0.93 -40.16
CA PRO A 1018 -0.21 0.47 -39.09
C PRO A 1018 0.40 0.83 -37.73
N VAL A 1019 -0.45 1.06 -36.72
CA VAL A 1019 -0.08 1.59 -35.40
C VAL A 1019 -0.46 0.58 -34.32
N HIS A 1020 0.45 0.25 -33.41
CA HIS A 1020 0.19 -0.70 -32.31
C HIS A 1020 -0.89 -0.15 -31.37
N ARG A 1021 -1.93 -0.94 -31.06
CA ARG A 1021 -3.06 -0.55 -30.19
C ARG A 1021 -3.17 -1.48 -28.99
N ARG A 1022 -3.39 -0.94 -27.77
CA ARG A 1022 -3.78 -1.76 -26.61
C ARG A 1022 -5.24 -2.17 -26.76
N VAL A 1023 -5.53 -3.44 -26.53
CA VAL A 1023 -6.89 -3.98 -26.43
C VAL A 1023 -6.94 -4.85 -25.18
N ASP A 1024 -7.88 -4.57 -24.29
CA ASP A 1024 -8.09 -5.33 -23.06
C ASP A 1024 -9.44 -6.07 -23.24
N LEU A 1025 -9.37 -7.38 -23.51
CA LEU A 1025 -10.53 -8.24 -23.80
C LEU A 1025 -11.02 -8.94 -22.53
N VAL A 1026 -12.33 -8.90 -22.27
CA VAL A 1026 -12.96 -9.49 -21.08
C VAL A 1026 -14.08 -10.42 -21.48
N PHE A 1027 -14.08 -11.65 -20.97
CA PHE A 1027 -15.05 -12.70 -21.31
C PHE A 1027 -15.86 -13.05 -20.07
N CYS A 1028 -17.18 -13.14 -20.19
CA CYS A 1028 -18.08 -13.39 -19.06
C CYS A 1028 -19.34 -14.19 -19.45
N PRO A 1029 -19.99 -14.88 -18.50
CA PRO A 1029 -21.30 -15.47 -18.71
C PRO A 1029 -22.36 -14.39 -18.89
N LEU A 1030 -23.33 -14.62 -19.79
CA LEU A 1030 -24.43 -13.68 -20.05
C LEU A 1030 -25.22 -13.26 -18.79
N ARG A 1031 -25.25 -14.09 -17.74
CA ARG A 1031 -25.92 -13.79 -16.46
C ARG A 1031 -25.29 -12.68 -15.61
N VAL A 1032 -24.06 -12.24 -15.91
CA VAL A 1032 -23.37 -11.13 -15.21
C VAL A 1032 -22.89 -10.02 -16.15
N TYR A 1033 -23.30 -10.09 -17.41
CA TYR A 1033 -22.85 -9.18 -18.46
C TYR A 1033 -23.13 -7.71 -18.12
N GLY A 1034 -24.27 -7.42 -17.48
CA GLY A 1034 -24.63 -6.10 -16.97
C GLY A 1034 -23.65 -5.57 -15.92
N ALA A 1035 -23.33 -6.37 -14.88
CA ALA A 1035 -22.33 -5.99 -13.88
C ALA A 1035 -20.93 -5.79 -14.49
N THR A 1036 -20.54 -6.67 -15.42
CA THR A 1036 -19.25 -6.57 -16.13
C THR A 1036 -19.16 -5.29 -16.96
N VAL A 1037 -20.20 -4.99 -17.75
CA VAL A 1037 -20.27 -3.75 -18.53
C VAL A 1037 -20.29 -2.52 -17.63
N VAL A 1038 -20.98 -2.52 -16.48
CA VAL A 1038 -20.94 -1.37 -15.53
C VAL A 1038 -19.53 -1.18 -14.95
N GLY A 1039 -18.88 -2.24 -14.48
CA GLY A 1039 -17.54 -2.17 -13.89
C GLY A 1039 -16.51 -1.62 -14.88
N TRP A 1040 -16.42 -2.22 -16.07
CA TRP A 1040 -15.49 -1.80 -17.12
C TRP A 1040 -15.93 -0.52 -17.86
N SER A 1041 -17.18 -0.07 -17.74
CA SER A 1041 -17.57 1.28 -18.18
C SER A 1041 -16.93 2.37 -17.33
N GLY A 1042 -16.70 2.14 -16.03
CA GLY A 1042 -16.21 3.14 -15.08
C GLY A 1042 -17.10 4.39 -14.98
N SER A 1043 -16.57 5.57 -14.64
CA SER A 1043 -15.17 5.88 -14.31
C SER A 1043 -14.74 5.35 -12.91
N LEU A 1044 -13.47 5.47 -12.55
CA LEU A 1044 -12.92 4.94 -11.28
C LEU A 1044 -13.65 5.52 -10.07
N THR A 1045 -13.91 6.84 -10.04
CA THR A 1045 -14.66 7.46 -8.94
C THR A 1045 -16.15 7.09 -8.96
N PHE A 1046 -16.75 6.83 -10.13
CA PHE A 1046 -18.14 6.35 -10.24
C PHE A 1046 -18.25 4.95 -9.63
N GLU A 1047 -17.39 4.02 -10.08
CA GLU A 1047 -17.38 2.61 -9.69
C GLU A 1047 -17.05 2.43 -8.19
N ARG A 1048 -16.06 3.17 -7.66
CA ARG A 1048 -15.77 3.21 -6.21
C ARG A 1048 -17.01 3.57 -5.39
N ASP A 1049 -17.73 4.60 -5.81
CA ASP A 1049 -18.90 5.07 -5.06
C ASP A 1049 -20.14 4.19 -5.30
N LEU A 1050 -20.20 3.47 -6.42
CA LEU A 1050 -21.18 2.41 -6.67
C LEU A 1050 -20.97 1.22 -5.71
N ARG A 1051 -19.73 0.73 -5.53
CA ARG A 1051 -19.41 -0.29 -4.51
C ARG A 1051 -19.83 0.16 -3.10
N LEU A 1052 -19.50 1.40 -2.73
CA LEU A 1052 -19.87 1.96 -1.43
C LEU A 1052 -21.39 2.16 -1.26
N TRP A 1053 -22.12 2.36 -2.35
CA TRP A 1053 -23.59 2.40 -2.34
C TRP A 1053 -24.18 0.98 -2.21
N ALA A 1054 -23.67 0.02 -2.99
CA ALA A 1054 -24.08 -1.39 -2.93
C ALA A 1054 -23.92 -1.96 -1.51
N LYS A 1055 -22.78 -1.74 -0.86
CA LYS A 1055 -22.54 -2.20 0.52
C LYS A 1055 -23.48 -1.52 1.53
N SER A 1056 -23.94 -0.29 1.25
CA SER A 1056 -24.99 0.39 2.05
C SER A 1056 -26.43 -0.07 1.74
N LYS A 1057 -26.60 -1.00 0.79
CA LYS A 1057 -27.86 -1.60 0.36
C LYS A 1057 -27.98 -3.10 0.65
N GLY A 1058 -26.94 -3.72 1.24
CA GLY A 1058 -26.91 -5.17 1.48
C GLY A 1058 -26.36 -5.98 0.30
N TYR A 1059 -25.62 -5.35 -0.63
CA TYR A 1059 -25.02 -6.04 -1.77
C TYR A 1059 -23.50 -5.81 -1.83
N ASN A 1060 -22.75 -6.77 -2.38
CA ASN A 1060 -21.44 -6.49 -2.95
C ASN A 1060 -21.57 -6.28 -4.47
N PHE A 1061 -20.85 -5.30 -5.02
CA PHE A 1061 -20.76 -5.07 -6.46
C PHE A 1061 -19.30 -5.18 -6.92
N SER A 1062 -19.08 -5.92 -8.00
CA SER A 1062 -17.79 -6.14 -8.65
C SER A 1062 -17.99 -6.36 -10.16
N PHE A 1063 -16.91 -6.37 -10.94
CA PHE A 1063 -17.00 -6.52 -12.40
C PHE A 1063 -17.42 -7.94 -12.83
N ASP A 1064 -17.52 -8.88 -11.89
CA ASP A 1064 -17.95 -10.27 -12.08
C ASP A 1064 -19.35 -10.55 -11.52
N GLY A 1065 -20.03 -9.57 -10.92
CA GLY A 1065 -21.39 -9.76 -10.45
C GLY A 1065 -21.91 -8.76 -9.43
N LEU A 1066 -23.15 -9.00 -9.02
CA LEU A 1066 -23.82 -8.33 -7.91
C LEU A 1066 -24.26 -9.42 -6.93
N THR A 1067 -23.69 -9.44 -5.73
CA THR A 1067 -23.93 -10.47 -4.71
C THR A 1067 -24.87 -9.92 -3.65
N ASN A 1068 -25.95 -10.63 -3.31
CA ASN A 1068 -26.78 -10.32 -2.14
C ASN A 1068 -26.09 -10.83 -0.87
N LEU A 1069 -25.79 -9.93 0.08
CA LEU A 1069 -25.07 -10.25 1.32
C LEU A 1069 -25.98 -10.84 2.41
N ALA A 1070 -27.29 -10.85 2.23
CA ALA A 1070 -28.25 -11.42 3.19
C ALA A 1070 -28.79 -12.79 2.77
N GLU A 1071 -28.77 -13.10 1.47
CA GLU A 1071 -29.16 -14.40 0.91
C GLU A 1071 -27.96 -15.27 0.51
N GLU A 1072 -26.75 -14.70 0.52
CA GLU A 1072 -25.54 -15.33 -0.01
C GLU A 1072 -25.75 -15.87 -1.43
N SER A 1073 -26.32 -15.02 -2.29
CA SER A 1073 -26.76 -15.35 -3.64
C SER A 1073 -26.16 -14.40 -4.71
N LEU A 1074 -25.90 -14.94 -5.91
CA LEU A 1074 -25.60 -14.13 -7.09
C LEU A 1074 -26.89 -13.60 -7.70
N VAL A 1075 -26.99 -12.29 -7.88
CA VAL A 1075 -28.09 -11.65 -8.62
C VAL A 1075 -27.74 -11.63 -10.11
N GLU A 1076 -28.59 -12.23 -10.95
CA GLU A 1076 -28.41 -12.12 -12.40
C GLU A 1076 -28.53 -10.65 -12.84
N THR A 1077 -27.58 -10.20 -13.64
CA THR A 1077 -27.52 -8.89 -14.27
C THR A 1077 -27.19 -9.10 -15.74
N ARG A 1078 -28.22 -9.37 -16.54
CA ARG A 1078 -28.12 -9.69 -17.98
C ARG A 1078 -27.93 -8.43 -18.83
N ASP A 1079 -28.39 -7.30 -18.33
CA ASP A 1079 -28.18 -5.97 -18.88
C ASP A 1079 -27.83 -4.99 -17.73
N GLU A 1080 -27.22 -3.84 -18.03
CA GLU A 1080 -26.70 -2.96 -16.97
C GLU A 1080 -27.79 -2.39 -16.05
N LYS A 1081 -29.03 -2.25 -16.54
CA LYS A 1081 -30.13 -1.63 -15.79
C LYS A 1081 -30.46 -2.42 -14.53
N ASP A 1082 -30.39 -3.74 -14.62
CA ASP A 1082 -30.55 -4.69 -13.52
C ASP A 1082 -29.70 -4.28 -12.29
N VAL A 1083 -28.46 -3.82 -12.52
CA VAL A 1083 -27.53 -3.34 -11.47
C VAL A 1083 -28.07 -2.09 -10.76
N PHE A 1084 -28.69 -1.16 -11.50
CA PHE A 1084 -29.24 0.08 -10.94
C PHE A 1084 -30.57 -0.20 -10.21
N ASP A 1085 -31.45 -1.00 -10.81
CA ASP A 1085 -32.76 -1.31 -10.28
C ASP A 1085 -32.65 -2.08 -8.95
N VAL A 1086 -31.80 -3.12 -8.88
CA VAL A 1086 -31.55 -3.89 -7.64
C VAL A 1086 -30.93 -3.01 -6.54
N LEU A 1087 -30.06 -2.07 -6.90
CA LEU A 1087 -29.44 -1.14 -5.95
C LEU A 1087 -30.35 0.05 -5.56
N GLY A 1088 -31.56 0.14 -6.11
CA GLY A 1088 -32.49 1.25 -5.90
C GLY A 1088 -31.88 2.59 -6.34
N LEU A 1089 -31.27 2.61 -7.52
CA LEU A 1089 -30.71 3.79 -8.19
C LEU A 1089 -31.51 4.11 -9.45
N GLU A 1090 -31.71 5.40 -9.71
CA GLU A 1090 -32.10 5.86 -11.04
C GLU A 1090 -30.98 5.52 -12.05
N TRP A 1091 -31.35 4.98 -13.22
CA TRP A 1091 -30.42 4.62 -14.29
C TRP A 1091 -29.50 5.79 -14.69
N MET A 1092 -28.18 5.58 -14.65
CA MET A 1092 -27.19 6.57 -15.13
C MET A 1092 -26.66 6.17 -16.51
N PRO A 1093 -26.95 6.95 -17.58
CA PRO A 1093 -26.36 6.72 -18.91
C PRO A 1093 -24.82 6.81 -18.85
N PRO A 1094 -24.06 6.00 -19.63
CA PRO A 1094 -22.60 5.91 -19.54
C PRO A 1094 -21.86 7.24 -19.69
N GLU A 1095 -22.35 8.14 -20.54
CA GLU A 1095 -21.80 9.47 -20.82
C GLU A 1095 -21.80 10.38 -19.58
N TRP A 1096 -22.69 10.10 -18.63
CA TRP A 1096 -22.85 10.82 -17.36
C TRP A 1096 -22.16 10.13 -16.17
N ARG A 1097 -21.34 9.10 -16.42
CA ARG A 1097 -20.49 8.41 -15.44
C ARG A 1097 -19.05 8.94 -15.40
N ASN A 1098 -18.79 10.13 -15.97
CA ASN A 1098 -17.46 10.74 -16.03
C ASN A 1098 -17.11 11.48 -14.74
N CYS A 1099 -16.94 10.73 -13.65
CA CYS A 1099 -16.75 11.26 -12.31
C CYS A 1099 -15.30 11.64 -11.96
N ASP A 1100 -14.34 11.25 -12.79
CA ASP A 1100 -12.93 11.69 -12.74
C ASP A 1100 -12.68 12.84 -13.75
N ALA A 1101 -11.56 13.56 -13.59
CA ALA A 1101 -11.23 14.81 -14.30
C ALA A 1101 -11.45 14.79 -15.82
#